data_AF-A0A2B4RUE5-F1
#
_entry.id   AF-A0A2B4RUE5-F1
#
_cell.length_a   1.000
_cell.length_b   1.000
_cell.length_c   1.000
_cell.angle_alpha   90.00
_cell.angle_beta   90.00
_cell.angle_gamma   90.00
#
_symmetry.space_group_name_H-M   'P 1'
#
loop_
_entity.id
_entity.type
_entity.pdbx_description
1 polymer ?
#
loop_
_entity_poly.entity_id
_entity_poly.type
_entity_poly.pdbx_seq_one_letter_code
_entity_poly.pdbx_strand_id
1 'polypeptide(L)'
;MNDRNQPTRVTSDTQTLIDLVITSKPEIIKGAIKTTELGISDHKLVLATIWSKTKRPPPKIVRARTFKIFDQAAFKDIYQVHEPYREVKIRNVSVPWITPQIRHLINKRFKMLKMAQRLGDPNLWAEYQELRNRATREVRLSKNKYYLELLNEVKDCKSYWRLVKNATNGVIVSSMAKLRADKASGPDRVAPKHLKFAGDSIIPSLLSVFQISATYNSVPATWKAANISALYKSDDETVKQNYRPISLLSVPGKLMESMVASTIAMHVTEQGLGNPHQWAYKKGHSTELLLVKITDDWRQAIDKKHVVGVVFVDFRKAFDAIPHSILLQKLQSLGVAGDLWCWIRDYLSGRTQVTTINGCQSQAMPVTFGVPQGSVLGPILFSIFCNDLPNITEGIDGDPQLHMYADDATVYVSAPTSDLVASKLNEVLARLYTWCCENYLTPHPTKTEYILLGGRGQFTGQKQAIKMDGVAMGSPLGPLLANVFMSSIEDTLERQRKLPSYYRRYVDDTLTVMPDLATATTFLHTLNSAHTSVKFTMEVEKNSKLPFLGTELLNHAPRIETKVYVKPTNTGLLLHYQSHVDNRYKRSLLKTMLDRAHRLSSSWAHFSDECDRLKKVFARLKYPERLVNSTINTFLQSRIVGTQPTQTPKEPISIVRVVIPFKDQESANYVKKELKNLSMKVQTTVQPVFVSRKVGQDLKVREIKPQIVNQQRVVYQFQCDLCDAGYVGYTRGHLHTRVDGHKRKASSIYKHYHERHSEVPKDLLKRFSILKKCSNKFDCLVNEMLFIRDLKPTLNVQSDSIRAKVFV
;
A
#
# COMPACT_ATOMS: atom_id res chain seq x y z
N MET A 1 -32.24 57.06 42.40
CA MET A 1 -32.86 55.80 41.92
C MET A 1 -31.73 54.85 41.52
N ASN A 2 -31.78 53.65 42.09
CA ASN A 2 -30.95 52.45 41.85
C ASN A 2 -29.48 52.48 42.32
N ASP A 3 -29.36 52.29 43.64
CA ASP A 3 -28.42 51.45 44.40
C ASP A 3 -27.07 51.04 43.76
N ARG A 4 -25.98 51.72 44.16
CA ARG A 4 -24.59 51.42 43.74
C ARG A 4 -23.78 50.57 44.74
N ASN A 5 -24.38 50.15 45.85
CA ASN A 5 -23.69 49.39 46.90
C ASN A 5 -24.05 47.90 46.93
N GLN A 6 -24.81 47.40 45.96
CA GLN A 6 -25.09 45.97 45.85
C GLN A 6 -24.09 45.28 44.90
N PRO A 7 -23.44 44.18 45.31
CA PRO A 7 -22.56 43.42 44.42
C PRO A 7 -23.36 42.77 43.29
N THR A 8 -22.89 42.91 42.05
CA THR A 8 -23.54 42.37 40.84
C THR A 8 -23.54 40.84 40.77
N ARG A 9 -22.75 40.17 41.63
CA ARG A 9 -22.77 38.71 41.79
C ARG A 9 -22.37 38.29 43.21
N VAL A 10 -23.18 37.45 43.84
CA VAL A 10 -22.91 36.87 45.17
C VAL A 10 -22.74 35.36 45.02
N THR A 11 -21.69 34.79 45.61
CA THR A 11 -21.53 33.33 45.82
C THR A 11 -21.24 33.09 47.30
N SER A 12 -21.24 31.83 47.76
CA SER A 12 -21.16 31.50 49.19
C SER A 12 -19.91 32.05 49.89
N ASP A 13 -18.82 32.31 49.15
CA ASP A 13 -17.51 32.54 49.77
C ASP A 13 -16.86 33.90 49.39
N THR A 14 -17.49 34.74 48.54
CA THR A 14 -16.95 36.08 48.20
C THR A 14 -18.04 37.11 47.86
N GLN A 15 -17.84 38.36 48.28
CA GLN A 15 -18.55 39.54 47.78
C GLN A 15 -17.52 40.54 47.22
N THR A 16 -17.65 40.95 45.96
CA THR A 16 -16.74 41.95 45.37
C THR A 16 -17.53 43.02 44.61
N LEU A 17 -17.14 44.28 44.83
CA LEU A 17 -17.71 45.47 44.19
C LEU A 17 -16.91 45.94 42.96
N ILE A 18 -15.81 45.26 42.59
CA ILE A 18 -14.87 45.70 41.54
C ILE A 18 -14.30 44.50 40.76
N ASP A 19 -14.32 44.56 39.43
CA ASP A 19 -13.63 43.62 38.55
C ASP A 19 -12.12 43.97 38.46
N LEU A 20 -11.28 43.24 39.20
CA LEU A 20 -9.81 43.41 39.19
C LEU A 20 -9.16 42.49 38.15
N VAL A 21 -8.45 43.07 37.17
CA VAL A 21 -7.66 42.31 36.18
C VAL A 21 -6.17 42.45 36.48
N ILE A 22 -5.47 41.33 36.67
CA ILE A 22 -4.03 41.27 36.95
C ILE A 22 -3.27 40.80 35.70
N THR A 23 -2.18 41.49 35.32
CA THR A 23 -1.35 41.12 34.15
C THR A 23 0.15 41.12 34.48
N SER A 24 0.88 40.19 33.86
CA SER A 24 2.34 40.04 34.01
C SER A 24 3.17 40.79 32.94
N LYS A 25 2.53 41.66 32.15
CA LYS A 25 3.17 42.45 31.08
C LYS A 25 3.00 43.95 31.35
N PRO A 26 4.00 44.63 31.94
CA PRO A 26 3.90 46.03 32.34
C PRO A 26 3.68 46.99 31.16
N GLU A 27 4.15 46.62 29.96
CA GLU A 27 3.95 47.41 28.74
C GLU A 27 2.49 47.56 28.30
N ILE A 28 1.59 46.71 28.80
CA ILE A 28 0.15 46.81 28.50
C ILE A 28 -0.50 47.93 29.34
N ILE A 29 0.11 48.31 30.47
CA ILE A 29 -0.36 49.38 31.35
C ILE A 29 0.78 50.40 31.49
N LYS A 30 1.12 51.07 30.39
CA LYS A 30 2.05 52.21 30.46
C LYS A 30 1.28 53.49 30.76
N GLY A 31 1.36 53.92 32.02
CA GLY A 31 1.09 55.30 32.45
C GLY A 31 -0.18 55.47 33.29
N ALA A 32 -0.01 55.32 34.61
CA ALA A 32 -0.98 55.59 35.68
C ALA A 32 -2.30 54.80 35.63
N ILE A 33 -2.81 54.48 36.82
CA ILE A 33 -4.12 53.86 37.03
C ILE A 33 -5.16 54.67 36.25
N LYS A 34 -5.79 54.08 35.24
CA LYS A 34 -6.86 54.72 34.47
C LYS A 34 -8.17 53.98 34.69
N THR A 35 -9.19 54.73 35.12
CA THR A 35 -10.58 54.32 35.08
C THR A 35 -11.12 54.48 33.66
N THR A 36 -11.61 53.41 33.05
CA THR A 36 -12.20 53.46 31.69
C THR A 36 -13.71 53.22 31.78
N GLU A 37 -14.52 54.11 31.20
CA GLU A 37 -15.97 53.90 31.03
C GLU A 37 -16.21 53.02 29.80
N LEU A 38 -16.97 51.94 29.96
CA LEU A 38 -17.11 50.92 28.94
C LEU A 38 -18.27 51.19 27.97
N GLY A 39 -19.17 52.15 28.25
CA GLY A 39 -20.28 52.53 27.37
C GLY A 39 -21.41 51.50 27.22
N ILE A 40 -21.25 50.30 27.78
CA ILE A 40 -22.24 49.19 27.74
C ILE A 40 -22.59 48.69 29.16
N SER A 41 -21.99 49.30 30.20
CA SER A 41 -22.19 49.01 31.62
C SER A 41 -21.92 50.29 32.43
N ASP A 42 -22.58 50.43 33.57
CA ASP A 42 -22.50 51.56 34.50
C ASP A 42 -21.33 51.49 35.51
N HIS A 43 -20.46 50.47 35.41
CA HIS A 43 -19.26 50.32 36.23
C HIS A 43 -17.97 50.81 35.51
N LYS A 44 -17.01 51.38 36.27
CA LYS A 44 -15.70 51.86 35.76
C LYS A 44 -14.59 50.83 36.03
N LEU A 45 -13.78 50.49 35.02
CA LEU A 45 -12.70 49.49 35.13
C LEU A 45 -11.41 50.10 35.72
N VAL A 46 -10.77 49.48 36.73
CA VAL A 46 -9.50 49.94 37.37
C VAL A 46 -8.38 48.91 37.16
N LEU A 47 -7.17 49.34 36.76
CA LEU A 47 -6.02 48.48 36.42
C LEU A 47 -4.76 48.78 37.27
N ALA A 48 -4.10 47.73 37.81
CA ALA A 48 -2.86 47.82 38.60
C ALA A 48 -1.84 46.68 38.28
N THR A 49 -0.54 46.90 38.53
CA THR A 49 0.58 45.97 38.20
C THR A 49 1.46 45.62 39.40
N ILE A 50 1.90 44.36 39.51
CA ILE A 50 2.89 43.89 40.51
C ILE A 50 4.15 43.34 39.83
N TRP A 51 5.33 43.72 40.34
CA TRP A 51 6.65 43.23 39.89
C TRP A 51 7.10 42.02 40.71
N SER A 52 7.32 40.87 40.06
CA SER A 52 7.98 39.71 40.69
C SER A 52 9.35 39.46 40.05
N LYS A 53 10.42 39.73 40.79
CA LYS A 53 11.80 39.35 40.43
C LYS A 53 11.99 37.85 40.67
N THR A 54 11.82 37.01 39.65
CA THR A 54 12.19 35.58 39.77
C THR A 54 13.71 35.41 39.79
N LYS A 55 14.27 34.93 40.90
CA LYS A 55 15.66 34.45 40.99
C LYS A 55 15.86 33.25 40.05
N ARG A 56 16.99 33.20 39.32
CA ARG A 56 17.37 32.05 38.50
C ARG A 56 17.46 30.78 39.37
N PRO A 57 16.96 29.62 38.90
CA PRO A 57 17.08 28.39 39.66
C PRO A 57 18.55 28.00 39.81
N PRO A 58 18.95 27.47 40.97
CA PRO A 58 20.32 27.03 41.18
C PRO A 58 20.67 25.87 40.23
N PRO A 59 21.95 25.75 39.86
CA PRO A 59 22.46 24.71 38.96
C PRO A 59 22.14 23.30 39.47
N LYS A 60 21.68 22.45 38.54
CA LYS A 60 21.26 21.07 38.83
C LYS A 60 22.49 20.22 39.15
N ILE A 61 22.55 19.73 40.38
CA ILE A 61 23.55 18.79 40.87
C ILE A 61 22.95 17.39 40.77
N VAL A 62 23.65 16.44 40.15
CA VAL A 62 23.21 15.06 39.99
C VAL A 62 24.23 14.13 40.64
N ARG A 63 23.75 13.20 41.48
CA ARG A 63 24.58 12.13 42.07
C ARG A 63 24.76 11.00 41.06
N ALA A 64 25.99 10.66 40.72
CA ALA A 64 26.31 9.58 39.79
C ALA A 64 27.36 8.61 40.40
N ARG A 65 27.18 7.30 40.15
CA ARG A 65 28.14 6.25 40.53
C ARG A 65 29.20 6.11 39.43
N THR A 66 30.46 5.89 39.79
CA THR A 66 31.57 5.84 38.84
C THR A 66 32.64 4.85 39.28
N PHE A 67 32.97 3.92 38.38
CA PHE A 67 34.03 2.90 38.56
C PHE A 67 35.44 3.39 38.18
N LYS A 68 35.65 4.70 37.96
CA LYS A 68 36.96 5.23 37.52
C LYS A 68 38.02 5.21 38.62
N ILE A 69 37.65 4.98 39.87
CA ILE A 69 38.56 4.77 41.00
C ILE A 69 38.15 3.44 41.63
N PHE A 70 38.46 2.35 40.93
CA PHE A 70 38.21 0.99 41.43
C PHE A 70 39.50 0.51 42.11
N ASP A 71 39.50 0.45 43.44
CA ASP A 71 40.55 -0.21 44.22
C ASP A 71 40.17 -1.68 44.40
N GLN A 72 40.89 -2.54 43.70
CA GLN A 72 40.64 -3.98 43.66
C GLN A 72 40.97 -4.68 44.98
N ALA A 73 41.82 -4.08 45.84
CA ALA A 73 42.18 -4.65 47.15
C ALA A 73 41.08 -4.42 48.20
N ALA A 74 40.40 -3.27 48.16
CA ALA A 74 39.30 -2.95 49.08
C ALA A 74 38.00 -3.72 48.77
N PHE A 75 37.87 -4.34 47.59
CA PHE A 75 36.63 -4.97 47.13
C PHE A 75 36.42 -6.40 47.67
N LYS A 76 37.40 -6.99 48.37
CA LYS A 76 37.26 -8.36 48.91
C LYS A 76 36.41 -8.47 50.18
N ASP A 77 36.28 -7.39 50.97
CA ASP A 77 35.74 -7.50 52.33
C ASP A 77 34.37 -6.81 52.58
N ILE A 78 33.72 -6.23 51.56
CA ILE A 78 32.48 -5.47 51.79
C ILE A 78 31.35 -5.96 50.87
N TYR A 79 30.76 -7.10 51.21
CA TYR A 79 29.52 -7.56 50.56
C TYR A 79 28.25 -6.95 51.18
N GLN A 80 28.34 -6.06 52.20
CA GLN A 80 27.13 -5.60 52.91
C GLN A 80 26.99 -4.12 53.34
N VAL A 81 27.88 -3.17 53.04
CA VAL A 81 27.60 -1.75 53.40
C VAL A 81 28.00 -0.75 52.31
N HIS A 82 27.08 0.18 52.05
CA HIS A 82 27.00 1.27 51.06
C HIS A 82 28.29 1.87 50.45
N GLU A 83 28.29 2.00 49.11
CA GLU A 83 29.28 2.70 48.27
C GLU A 83 28.95 4.22 48.12
N PRO A 84 29.92 5.15 48.12
CA PRO A 84 29.67 6.60 48.20
C PRO A 84 29.33 7.28 46.86
N TYR A 85 28.46 8.29 46.91
CA TYR A 85 27.98 9.07 45.77
C TYR A 85 28.82 10.32 45.51
N ARG A 86 29.07 10.68 44.24
CA ARG A 86 29.64 11.98 43.85
C ARG A 86 28.61 12.88 43.16
N GLU A 87 28.61 14.16 43.52
CA GLU A 87 27.72 15.20 43.00
C GLU A 87 28.36 15.97 41.82
N VAL A 88 27.67 16.02 40.66
CA VAL A 88 28.14 16.65 39.42
C VAL A 88 27.18 17.74 38.95
N LYS A 89 27.72 18.90 38.55
CA LYS A 89 26.98 20.13 38.22
C LYS A 89 26.88 20.33 36.69
N ILE A 90 25.67 20.38 36.13
CA ILE A 90 25.46 20.46 34.67
C ILE A 90 25.38 21.92 34.19
N ARG A 91 26.15 22.30 33.16
CA ARG A 91 26.06 23.59 32.44
C ARG A 91 25.49 23.36 31.02
N ASN A 92 24.51 24.19 30.58
CA ASN A 92 24.01 24.18 29.21
C ASN A 92 25.04 24.83 28.27
N VAL A 93 25.51 24.09 27.27
CA VAL A 93 26.41 24.61 26.22
C VAL A 93 25.55 25.18 25.08
N SER A 94 25.90 26.37 24.58
CA SER A 94 25.24 26.96 23.41
C SER A 94 25.54 26.15 22.15
N VAL A 95 24.52 25.89 21.33
CA VAL A 95 24.69 25.20 20.04
C VAL A 95 25.66 25.97 19.11
N PRO A 96 26.75 25.35 18.62
CA PRO A 96 27.85 26.04 17.92
C PRO A 96 27.44 26.81 16.65
N TRP A 97 26.43 26.31 15.94
CA TRP A 97 25.98 26.85 14.65
C TRP A 97 24.92 27.96 14.74
N ILE A 98 24.61 28.48 15.92
CA ILE A 98 23.70 29.64 16.08
C ILE A 98 24.53 30.88 16.39
N THR A 99 24.95 31.55 15.32
CA THR A 99 25.69 32.82 15.38
C THR A 99 24.82 33.98 15.91
N PRO A 100 25.43 35.07 16.39
CA PRO A 100 24.71 36.28 16.78
C PRO A 100 23.80 36.83 15.67
N GLN A 101 24.23 36.74 14.41
CA GLN A 101 23.47 37.19 13.23
C GLN A 101 22.22 36.33 13.01
N ILE A 102 22.36 34.99 13.12
CA ILE A 102 21.22 34.06 13.02
C ILE A 102 20.25 34.28 14.17
N ARG A 103 20.77 34.50 15.38
CA ARG A 103 19.95 34.82 16.55
C ARG A 103 19.19 36.13 16.36
N HIS A 104 19.81 37.13 15.75
CA HIS A 104 19.16 38.39 15.37
C HIS A 104 18.02 38.16 14.36
N LEU A 105 18.24 37.36 13.31
CA LEU A 105 17.19 37.01 12.34
C LEU A 105 16.02 36.25 12.97
N ILE A 106 16.30 35.30 13.87
CA ILE A 106 15.27 34.58 14.62
C ILE A 106 14.44 35.54 15.48
N ASN A 107 15.10 36.51 16.13
CA ASN A 107 14.44 37.52 16.94
C ASN A 107 13.61 38.49 16.08
N LYS A 108 14.12 38.92 14.93
CA LYS A 108 13.40 39.77 13.96
C LYS A 108 12.15 39.05 13.43
N ARG A 109 12.27 37.77 13.08
CA ARG A 109 11.15 36.90 12.72
C ARG A 109 10.09 36.85 13.83
N PHE A 110 10.50 36.67 15.08
CA PHE A 110 9.55 36.63 16.21
C PHE A 110 8.88 37.98 16.47
N LYS A 111 9.58 39.09 16.26
CA LYS A 111 9.03 40.44 16.35
C LYS A 111 7.98 40.67 15.25
N MET A 112 8.29 40.27 14.02
CA MET A 112 7.38 40.41 12.87
C MET A 112 6.15 39.51 13.00
N LEU A 113 6.31 38.28 13.48
CA LEU A 113 5.18 37.39 13.79
C LEU A 113 4.20 38.04 14.78
N LYS A 114 4.73 38.66 15.84
CA LYS A 114 3.89 39.35 16.84
C LYS A 114 3.19 40.57 16.27
N MET A 115 3.81 41.30 15.33
CA MET A 115 3.19 42.44 14.65
C MET A 115 2.11 41.99 13.66
N ALA A 116 2.38 40.99 12.82
CA ALA A 116 1.41 40.40 11.89
C ALA A 116 0.19 39.81 12.61
N GLN A 117 0.41 39.15 13.76
CA GLN A 117 -0.67 38.62 14.61
C GLN A 117 -1.51 39.72 15.28
N ARG A 118 -0.92 40.89 15.57
CA ARG A 118 -1.63 42.00 16.21
C ARG A 118 -2.45 42.82 15.24
N LEU A 119 -1.90 43.11 14.07
CA LEU A 119 -2.49 44.05 13.12
C LEU A 119 -3.34 43.34 12.04
N GLY A 120 -3.19 42.02 11.87
CA GLY A 120 -3.96 41.26 10.89
C GLY A 120 -3.61 41.58 9.42
N ASP A 121 -2.58 42.39 9.18
CA ASP A 121 -2.20 42.88 7.85
C ASP A 121 -1.54 41.76 7.00
N PRO A 122 -2.07 41.46 5.80
CA PRO A 122 -1.51 40.49 4.87
C PRO A 122 -0.03 40.75 4.50
N ASN A 123 0.39 42.02 4.41
CA ASN A 123 1.76 42.38 4.04
C ASN A 123 2.77 42.02 5.13
N LEU A 124 2.40 42.22 6.41
CA LEU A 124 3.23 41.82 7.55
C LEU A 124 3.31 40.30 7.68
N TRP A 125 2.27 39.56 7.25
CA TRP A 125 2.32 38.11 7.15
C TRP A 125 3.28 37.63 6.07
N ALA A 126 3.30 38.29 4.90
CA ALA A 126 4.26 38.01 3.84
C ALA A 126 5.71 38.26 4.32
N GLU A 127 5.96 39.39 5.00
CA GLU A 127 7.27 39.74 5.53
C GLU A 127 7.73 38.79 6.65
N TYR A 128 6.80 38.34 7.52
CA TYR A 128 7.08 37.27 8.48
C TYR A 128 7.45 35.96 7.78
N GLN A 129 6.73 35.56 6.73
CA GLN A 129 7.00 34.33 6.01
C GLN A 129 8.39 34.37 5.35
N GLU A 130 8.77 35.51 4.77
CA GLU A 130 10.10 35.71 4.21
C GLU A 130 11.19 35.61 5.28
N LEU A 131 11.05 36.32 6.41
CA LEU A 131 11.98 36.25 7.53
C LEU A 131 12.06 34.85 8.16
N ARG A 132 10.94 34.12 8.20
CA ARG A 132 10.89 32.72 8.67
C ARG A 132 11.70 31.82 7.75
N ASN A 133 11.49 31.94 6.44
CA ASN A 133 12.17 31.12 5.45
C ASN A 133 13.67 31.45 5.45
N ARG A 134 14.04 32.72 5.53
CA ARG A 134 15.43 33.19 5.61
C ARG A 134 16.12 32.72 6.90
N ALA A 135 15.52 32.89 8.07
CA ALA A 135 16.11 32.40 9.33
C ALA A 135 16.30 30.87 9.31
N THR A 136 15.34 30.13 8.73
CA THR A 136 15.43 28.68 8.60
C THR A 136 16.55 28.27 7.64
N ARG A 137 16.71 28.99 6.53
CA ARG A 137 17.80 28.78 5.55
C ARG A 137 19.17 29.03 6.20
N GLU A 138 19.35 30.16 6.87
CA GLU A 138 20.64 30.53 7.49
C GLU A 138 21.04 29.59 8.64
N VAL A 139 20.09 29.13 9.46
CA VAL A 139 20.36 28.09 10.48
C VAL A 139 20.84 26.80 9.82
N ARG A 140 20.20 26.39 8.71
CA ARG A 140 20.60 25.17 7.98
C ARG A 140 21.97 25.33 7.36
N LEU A 141 22.25 26.46 6.70
CA LEU A 141 23.55 26.75 6.08
C LEU A 141 24.67 26.81 7.11
N SER A 142 24.48 27.49 8.25
CA SER A 142 25.51 27.57 9.29
C SER A 142 25.72 26.24 10.01
N LYS A 143 24.66 25.42 10.15
CA LYS A 143 24.78 24.05 10.66
C LYS A 143 25.55 23.17 9.67
N ASN A 144 25.23 23.26 8.38
CA ASN A 144 25.94 22.53 7.32
C ASN A 144 27.41 22.94 7.28
N LYS A 145 27.71 24.25 7.25
CA LYS A 145 29.06 24.80 7.31
C LYS A 145 29.84 24.32 8.53
N TYR A 146 29.24 24.32 9.71
CA TYR A 146 29.88 23.80 10.93
C TYR A 146 30.26 22.32 10.79
N TYR A 147 29.38 21.47 10.25
CA TYR A 147 29.70 20.06 10.05
C TYR A 147 30.68 19.83 8.90
N LEU A 148 30.63 20.63 7.83
CA LEU A 148 31.59 20.57 6.72
C LEU A 148 32.99 20.99 7.17
N GLU A 149 33.12 22.05 7.96
CA GLU A 149 34.38 22.46 8.57
C GLU A 149 34.90 21.38 9.53
N LEU A 150 34.02 20.79 10.34
CA LEU A 150 34.35 19.69 11.24
C LEU A 150 34.72 18.39 10.50
N LEU A 151 34.20 18.17 9.28
CA LEU A 151 34.53 17.03 8.41
C LEU A 151 35.82 17.28 7.62
N ASN A 152 36.09 18.52 7.21
CA ASN A 152 37.30 18.92 6.49
C ASN A 152 38.55 18.94 7.39
N GLU A 153 38.39 19.07 8.71
CA GLU A 153 39.49 18.96 9.68
C GLU A 153 39.88 17.50 10.02
N VAL A 154 39.17 16.50 9.49
CA VAL A 154 39.41 15.08 9.81
C VAL A 154 40.53 14.51 8.93
N LYS A 155 41.74 14.40 9.51
CA LYS A 155 42.93 13.89 8.83
C LYS A 155 43.06 12.35 8.82
N ASP A 156 42.25 11.61 9.58
CA ASP A 156 42.30 10.13 9.61
C ASP A 156 40.95 9.41 9.85
N CYS A 157 40.89 8.15 9.41
CA CYS A 157 39.71 7.29 9.45
C CYS A 157 39.26 6.95 10.89
N LYS A 158 40.19 6.93 11.86
CA LYS A 158 39.90 6.65 13.28
C LYS A 158 39.11 7.80 13.91
N SER A 159 39.34 9.03 13.46
CA SER A 159 38.68 10.26 13.91
C SER A 159 37.33 10.46 13.23
N TYR A 160 37.19 10.09 11.94
CA TYR A 160 35.91 10.02 11.23
C TYR A 160 34.94 9.05 11.91
N TRP A 161 35.37 7.82 12.18
CA TRP A 161 34.51 6.83 12.85
C TRP A 161 34.27 7.12 14.32
N ARG A 162 35.13 7.90 15.00
CA ARG A 162 34.86 8.41 16.36
C ARG A 162 33.75 9.46 16.35
N LEU A 163 33.70 10.31 15.32
CA LEU A 163 32.62 11.26 15.07
C LEU A 163 31.30 10.54 14.76
N VAL A 164 31.35 9.53 13.89
CA VAL A 164 30.21 8.64 13.59
C VAL A 164 29.76 7.90 14.85
N LYS A 165 30.66 7.34 15.66
CA LYS A 165 30.37 6.65 16.93
C LYS A 165 29.61 7.52 17.93
N ASN A 166 30.00 8.79 18.08
CA ASN A 166 29.30 9.75 18.93
C ASN A 166 27.91 10.14 18.38
N ALA A 167 27.71 10.07 17.06
CA ALA A 167 26.42 10.23 16.42
C ALA A 167 25.54 8.96 16.40
N THR A 168 26.15 7.75 16.48
CA THR A 168 25.49 6.45 16.20
C THR A 168 25.24 5.55 17.41
N ASN A 169 25.80 5.82 18.59
CA ASN A 169 25.43 5.09 19.82
C ASN A 169 23.91 5.10 20.05
N GLY A 170 23.25 6.23 19.80
CA GLY A 170 21.78 6.33 19.86
C GLY A 170 21.06 5.58 18.73
N VAL A 171 21.71 5.39 17.57
CA VAL A 171 21.13 4.69 16.41
C VAL A 171 21.07 3.18 16.65
N ILE A 172 22.13 2.56 17.17
CA ILE A 172 22.12 1.11 17.50
C ILE A 172 21.14 0.82 18.63
N VAL A 173 21.18 1.60 19.72
CA VAL A 173 20.20 1.47 20.83
C VAL A 173 18.77 1.58 20.29
N SER A 174 18.50 2.59 19.46
CA SER A 174 17.16 2.76 18.88
C SER A 174 16.77 1.66 17.89
N SER A 175 17.73 1.08 17.17
CA SER A 175 17.50 -0.02 16.22
C SER A 175 17.25 -1.34 16.96
N MET A 176 18.02 -1.62 18.01
CA MET A 176 17.82 -2.76 18.91
C MET A 176 16.47 -2.69 19.63
N ALA A 177 16.07 -1.52 20.11
CA ALA A 177 14.77 -1.31 20.72
C ALA A 177 13.60 -1.63 19.76
N LYS A 178 13.77 -1.30 18.47
CA LYS A 178 12.78 -1.56 17.40
C LYS A 178 12.75 -3.00 16.90
N LEU A 179 13.71 -3.84 17.27
CA LEU A 179 13.71 -5.25 16.86
C LEU A 179 12.41 -5.93 17.31
N ARG A 180 11.90 -6.85 16.51
CA ARG A 180 10.73 -7.66 16.86
C ARG A 180 11.21 -9.02 17.36
N ALA A 181 10.93 -9.34 18.63
CA ALA A 181 11.47 -10.52 19.31
C ALA A 181 10.98 -11.85 18.69
N ASP A 182 9.82 -11.81 18.05
CA ASP A 182 9.11 -12.89 17.36
C ASP A 182 9.63 -13.19 15.94
N LYS A 183 10.62 -12.44 15.44
CA LYS A 183 11.16 -12.66 14.10
C LYS A 183 12.23 -13.76 14.07
N ALA A 184 12.28 -14.50 12.97
CA ALA A 184 13.24 -15.58 12.73
C ALA A 184 14.69 -15.07 12.64
N SER A 185 15.64 -15.93 13.04
CA SER A 185 17.08 -15.72 12.87
C SER A 185 17.54 -16.06 11.46
N GLY A 186 18.71 -15.54 11.08
CA GLY A 186 19.44 -16.02 9.91
C GLY A 186 20.22 -17.31 10.19
N PRO A 187 21.14 -17.69 9.28
CA PRO A 187 21.97 -18.90 9.41
C PRO A 187 22.85 -18.92 10.67
N ASP A 188 23.19 -17.75 11.22
CA ASP A 188 23.98 -17.59 12.45
C ASP A 188 23.24 -17.98 13.73
N ARG A 189 21.93 -18.27 13.65
CA ARG A 189 21.05 -18.63 14.79
C ARG A 189 20.97 -17.55 15.88
N VAL A 190 21.40 -16.32 15.59
CA VAL A 190 21.26 -15.17 16.48
C VAL A 190 19.88 -14.55 16.27
N ALA A 191 18.93 -14.94 17.12
CA ALA A 191 17.57 -14.42 17.08
C ALA A 191 17.47 -13.01 17.70
N PRO A 192 16.51 -12.17 17.28
CA PRO A 192 16.28 -10.85 17.86
C PRO A 192 15.99 -10.89 19.37
N LYS A 193 15.36 -11.96 19.85
CA LYS A 193 15.11 -12.18 21.29
C LYS A 193 16.41 -12.25 22.11
N HIS A 194 17.48 -12.83 21.56
CA HIS A 194 18.77 -12.93 22.25
C HIS A 194 19.40 -11.54 22.42
N LEU A 195 19.37 -10.72 21.37
CA LEU A 195 19.88 -9.34 21.42
C LEU A 195 19.06 -8.46 22.36
N LYS A 196 17.73 -8.64 22.40
CA LYS A 196 16.86 -7.93 23.34
C LYS A 196 17.10 -8.32 24.79
N PHE A 197 17.29 -9.62 25.05
CA PHE A 197 17.59 -10.13 26.38
C PHE A 197 18.93 -9.60 26.89
N ALA A 198 19.96 -9.58 26.02
CA ALA A 198 21.27 -9.05 26.37
C ALA A 198 21.27 -7.52 26.57
N GLY A 199 20.27 -6.80 26.03
CA GLY A 199 20.05 -5.38 26.27
C GLY A 199 21.25 -4.51 25.89
N ASP A 200 21.55 -3.51 26.72
CA ASP A 200 22.66 -2.58 26.44
C ASP A 200 24.04 -3.24 26.60
N SER A 201 24.14 -4.39 27.30
CA SER A 201 25.39 -5.07 27.59
C SER A 201 26.08 -5.66 26.35
N ILE A 202 25.33 -6.00 25.29
CA ILE A 202 25.89 -6.55 24.04
C ILE A 202 26.36 -5.46 23.06
N ILE A 203 25.98 -4.21 23.29
CA ILE A 203 26.27 -3.09 22.38
C ILE A 203 27.78 -2.88 22.16
N PRO A 204 28.64 -2.90 23.20
CA PRO A 204 30.08 -2.74 23.00
C PRO A 204 30.69 -3.81 22.10
N SER A 205 30.25 -5.07 22.24
CA SER A 205 30.71 -6.19 21.42
C SER A 205 30.27 -6.04 19.96
N LEU A 206 28.99 -5.69 19.72
CA LEU A 206 28.48 -5.43 18.36
C LEU A 206 29.24 -4.27 17.70
N LEU A 207 29.45 -3.17 18.43
CA LEU A 207 30.21 -2.02 17.96
C LEU A 207 31.65 -2.39 17.59
N SER A 208 32.29 -3.25 18.38
CA SER A 208 33.64 -3.73 18.08
C SER A 208 33.67 -4.49 16.76
N VAL A 209 32.71 -5.41 16.53
CA VAL A 209 32.61 -6.15 15.26
C VAL A 209 32.31 -5.21 14.09
N PHE A 210 31.38 -4.27 14.25
CA PHE A 210 31.06 -3.30 13.20
C PHE A 210 32.26 -2.41 12.86
N GLN A 211 33.04 -2.01 13.86
CA GLN A 211 34.22 -1.20 13.65
C GLN A 211 35.32 -1.98 12.92
N ILE A 212 35.53 -3.26 13.24
CA ILE A 212 36.44 -4.13 12.49
C ILE A 212 35.95 -4.25 11.04
N SER A 213 34.67 -4.59 10.85
CA SER A 213 34.09 -4.73 9.50
C SER A 213 34.23 -3.46 8.66
N ALA A 214 34.00 -2.29 9.24
CA ALA A 214 34.17 -1.00 8.58
C ALA A 214 35.64 -0.66 8.31
N THR A 215 36.55 -0.97 9.23
CA THR A 215 37.99 -0.66 9.10
C THR A 215 38.63 -1.48 7.99
N TYR A 216 38.22 -2.74 7.83
CA TYR A 216 38.77 -3.66 6.84
C TYR A 216 37.92 -3.75 5.56
N ASN A 217 36.88 -2.92 5.43
CA ASN A 217 35.94 -2.96 4.30
C ASN A 217 35.41 -4.37 3.99
N SER A 218 35.16 -5.17 5.03
CA SER A 218 34.84 -6.59 4.91
C SER A 218 33.68 -6.98 5.82
N VAL A 219 32.70 -7.66 5.24
CA VAL A 219 31.52 -8.18 5.91
C VAL A 219 31.78 -9.62 6.36
N PRO A 220 31.50 -9.96 7.64
CA PRO A 220 31.61 -11.34 8.12
C PRO A 220 30.92 -12.34 7.20
N ALA A 221 31.62 -13.40 6.82
CA ALA A 221 31.09 -14.42 5.89
C ALA A 221 29.76 -15.04 6.36
N THR A 222 29.59 -15.20 7.68
CA THR A 222 28.34 -15.69 8.29
C THR A 222 27.14 -14.76 8.05
N TRP A 223 27.36 -13.46 7.81
CA TRP A 223 26.32 -12.49 7.47
C TRP A 223 26.02 -12.43 5.97
N LYS A 224 26.87 -13.04 5.14
CA LYS A 224 26.72 -13.15 3.68
C LYS A 224 25.93 -14.39 3.25
N ALA A 225 25.64 -15.30 4.18
CA ALA A 225 24.75 -16.44 3.99
C ALA A 225 23.28 -16.09 4.29
N ALA A 226 22.35 -16.65 3.52
CA ALA A 226 20.90 -16.47 3.71
C ALA A 226 20.15 -17.81 3.70
N ASN A 227 19.15 -17.94 4.60
CA ASN A 227 18.16 -19.01 4.49
C ASN A 227 16.93 -18.48 3.74
N ILE A 228 16.61 -19.08 2.60
CA ILE A 228 15.43 -18.73 1.81
C ILE A 228 14.21 -19.46 2.36
N SER A 229 13.21 -18.68 2.74
CA SER A 229 11.88 -19.15 3.11
C SER A 229 10.89 -18.76 2.01
N ALA A 230 10.18 -19.75 1.46
CA ALA A 230 9.17 -19.52 0.44
C ALA A 230 7.87 -19.04 1.08
N LEU A 231 7.53 -17.76 0.87
CA LEU A 231 6.28 -17.18 1.35
C LEU A 231 5.24 -17.18 0.22
N TYR A 232 4.16 -17.92 0.39
CA TYR A 232 3.07 -17.96 -0.59
C TYR A 232 2.40 -16.57 -0.77
N LYS A 233 2.20 -16.16 -2.03
CA LYS A 233 1.65 -14.85 -2.41
C LYS A 233 0.14 -14.91 -2.63
N SER A 234 -0.32 -15.77 -3.54
CA SER A 234 -1.72 -15.96 -3.95
C SER A 234 -1.83 -17.09 -4.99
N ASP A 235 -3.06 -17.48 -5.38
CA ASP A 235 -3.38 -18.38 -6.50
C ASP A 235 -3.02 -19.87 -6.28
N ASP A 236 -2.61 -20.61 -7.30
CA ASP A 236 -2.33 -22.04 -7.16
C ASP A 236 -1.06 -22.29 -6.33
N GLU A 237 -1.18 -22.98 -5.19
CA GLU A 237 -0.07 -23.32 -4.28
C GLU A 237 0.92 -24.32 -4.90
N THR A 238 0.57 -25.00 -5.99
CA THR A 238 1.46 -25.94 -6.70
C THR A 238 2.41 -25.23 -7.67
N VAL A 239 2.15 -23.95 -7.98
CA VAL A 239 2.93 -23.18 -8.94
C VAL A 239 4.05 -22.41 -8.24
N LYS A 240 5.29 -22.76 -8.54
CA LYS A 240 6.49 -22.15 -7.91
C LYS A 240 6.57 -20.62 -8.05
N GLN A 241 6.03 -20.04 -9.14
CA GLN A 241 6.03 -18.59 -9.36
C GLN A 241 5.15 -17.81 -8.36
N ASN A 242 4.25 -18.51 -7.65
CA ASN A 242 3.34 -17.91 -6.68
C ASN A 242 3.95 -17.78 -5.28
N TYR A 243 5.22 -18.15 -5.10
CA TYR A 243 5.96 -17.98 -3.86
C TYR A 243 6.99 -16.86 -3.99
N ARG A 244 7.13 -16.06 -2.93
CA ARG A 244 8.18 -15.06 -2.77
C ARG A 244 9.34 -15.66 -1.97
N PRO A 245 10.58 -15.64 -2.49
CA PRO A 245 11.75 -16.10 -1.74
C PRO A 245 12.19 -15.03 -0.74
N ILE A 246 11.86 -15.20 0.54
CA ILE A 246 12.30 -14.29 1.60
C ILE A 246 13.65 -14.73 2.15
N SER A 247 14.63 -13.83 2.11
CA SER A 247 15.96 -14.05 2.67
C SER A 247 15.98 -13.78 4.17
N LEU A 248 16.12 -14.84 4.97
CA LEU A 248 16.39 -14.73 6.41
C LEU A 248 17.89 -14.49 6.62
N LEU A 249 18.23 -13.23 6.91
CA LEU A 249 19.61 -12.75 7.14
C LEU A 249 19.95 -12.63 8.63
N SER A 250 21.26 -12.62 8.91
CA SER A 250 21.83 -12.33 10.24
C SER A 250 21.22 -11.07 10.86
N VAL A 251 20.80 -11.16 12.12
CA VAL A 251 20.22 -10.01 12.84
C VAL A 251 21.30 -8.95 13.15
N PRO A 252 22.49 -9.31 13.68
CA PRO A 252 23.61 -8.39 13.77
C PRO A 252 23.99 -7.75 12.43
N GLY A 253 24.03 -8.53 11.34
CA GLY A 253 24.30 -8.01 9.99
C GLY A 253 23.29 -6.94 9.56
N LYS A 254 21.99 -7.19 9.78
CA LYS A 254 20.93 -6.20 9.50
C LYS A 254 21.03 -4.92 10.32
N LEU A 255 21.58 -4.96 11.54
CA LEU A 255 21.85 -3.75 12.32
C LEU A 255 22.94 -2.90 11.65
N MET A 256 24.00 -3.52 11.15
CA MET A 256 25.04 -2.83 10.40
C MET A 256 24.52 -2.30 9.06
N GLU A 257 23.75 -3.10 8.32
CA GLU A 257 23.05 -2.67 7.10
C GLU A 257 22.21 -1.41 7.36
N SER A 258 21.49 -1.35 8.49
CA SER A 258 20.70 -0.17 8.84
C SER A 258 21.53 1.09 9.03
N MET A 259 22.76 0.97 9.55
CA MET A 259 23.67 2.10 9.70
C MET A 259 24.14 2.58 8.33
N VAL A 260 24.60 1.64 7.49
CA VAL A 260 25.04 1.92 6.12
C VAL A 260 23.92 2.54 5.27
N ALA A 261 22.72 1.95 5.33
CA ALA A 261 21.54 2.45 4.64
C ALA A 261 21.19 3.88 5.06
N SER A 262 21.28 4.20 6.36
CA SER A 262 21.04 5.55 6.86
C SER A 262 22.08 6.55 6.35
N THR A 263 23.36 6.15 6.26
CA THR A 263 24.43 7.00 5.73
C THR A 263 24.21 7.31 4.26
N ILE A 264 23.93 6.29 3.44
CA ILE A 264 23.69 6.46 2.01
C ILE A 264 22.43 7.31 1.76
N ALA A 265 21.32 7.01 2.45
CA ALA A 265 20.08 7.77 2.30
C ALA A 265 20.25 9.24 2.70
N MET A 266 21.05 9.52 3.73
CA MET A 266 21.38 10.88 4.16
C MET A 266 22.19 11.61 3.08
N HIS A 267 23.27 10.99 2.57
CA HIS A 267 24.08 11.54 1.47
C HIS A 267 23.23 11.88 0.24
N VAL A 268 22.45 10.91 -0.26
CA VAL A 268 21.58 11.08 -1.44
C VAL A 268 20.58 12.22 -1.24
N THR A 269 20.03 12.36 -0.02
CA THR A 269 19.06 13.41 0.30
C THR A 269 19.72 14.78 0.45
N GLU A 270 20.84 14.87 1.15
CA GLU A 270 21.52 16.14 1.47
C GLU A 270 22.21 16.75 0.26
N GLN A 271 22.72 15.91 -0.65
CA GLN A 271 23.34 16.32 -1.90
C GLN A 271 22.33 16.49 -3.05
N GLY A 272 21.04 16.19 -2.83
CA GLY A 272 20.00 16.32 -3.86
C GLY A 272 20.17 15.36 -5.05
N LEU A 273 20.84 14.21 -4.83
CA LEU A 273 21.17 13.24 -5.88
C LEU A 273 20.04 12.25 -6.17
N GLY A 274 19.05 12.18 -5.29
CA GLY A 274 17.89 11.31 -5.45
C GLY A 274 16.87 11.88 -6.42
N ASN A 275 16.43 11.07 -7.39
CA ASN A 275 15.44 11.47 -8.36
C ASN A 275 14.10 11.81 -7.68
N PRO A 276 13.46 12.94 -7.99
CA PRO A 276 12.19 13.34 -7.39
C PRO A 276 11.02 12.41 -7.76
N HIS A 277 11.14 11.64 -8.84
CA HIS A 277 10.11 10.72 -9.32
C HIS A 277 10.19 9.31 -8.72
N GLN A 278 11.16 9.03 -7.84
CA GLN A 278 11.16 7.83 -7.00
C GLN A 278 10.55 8.12 -5.62
N TRP A 279 9.41 7.49 -5.34
CA TRP A 279 8.60 7.74 -4.15
C TRP A 279 8.76 6.69 -3.05
N ALA A 280 9.29 5.51 -3.36
CA ALA A 280 9.49 4.47 -2.35
C ALA A 280 10.74 4.70 -1.50
N TYR A 281 10.72 4.10 -0.31
CA TYR A 281 11.84 4.07 0.64
C TYR A 281 12.36 5.46 1.07
N LYS A 282 11.59 6.52 0.81
CA LYS A 282 11.93 7.91 1.12
C LYS A 282 11.04 8.43 2.25
N LYS A 283 11.64 9.14 3.20
CA LYS A 283 10.91 9.71 4.34
C LYS A 283 9.88 10.74 3.85
N GLY A 284 8.66 10.67 4.38
CA GLY A 284 7.58 11.60 4.05
C GLY A 284 6.90 11.36 2.70
N HIS A 285 7.21 10.25 2.01
CA HIS A 285 6.54 9.83 0.78
C HIS A 285 5.71 8.56 1.07
N SER A 286 4.59 8.39 0.38
CA SER A 286 3.72 7.21 0.50
C SER A 286 3.03 6.91 -0.82
N THR A 287 2.46 5.72 -0.94
CA THR A 287 1.68 5.29 -2.12
C THR A 287 0.47 6.21 -2.33
N GLU A 288 -0.18 6.65 -1.25
CA GLU A 288 -1.32 7.56 -1.32
C GLU A 288 -0.92 8.94 -1.85
N LEU A 289 0.22 9.48 -1.40
CA LEU A 289 0.69 10.78 -1.87
C LEU A 289 1.07 10.74 -3.35
N LEU A 290 1.74 9.67 -3.80
CA LEU A 290 2.04 9.48 -5.22
C LEU A 290 0.74 9.42 -6.04
N LEU A 291 -0.23 8.63 -5.60
CA LEU A 291 -1.53 8.51 -6.28
C LEU A 291 -2.25 9.86 -6.36
N VAL A 292 -2.26 10.64 -5.28
CA VAL A 292 -2.84 12.00 -5.28
C VAL A 292 -2.13 12.90 -6.28
N LYS A 293 -0.79 12.89 -6.32
CA LYS A 293 -0.01 13.69 -7.27
C LYS A 293 -0.35 13.35 -8.72
N ILE A 294 -0.20 12.08 -9.12
CA ILE A 294 -0.41 11.68 -10.53
C ILE A 294 -1.87 11.87 -10.97
N THR A 295 -2.84 11.58 -10.08
CA THR A 295 -4.26 11.75 -10.45
C THR A 295 -4.68 13.21 -10.54
N ASP A 296 -4.04 14.10 -9.75
CA ASP A 296 -4.23 15.54 -9.90
C ASP A 296 -3.66 16.06 -11.22
N ASP A 297 -2.46 15.61 -11.60
CA ASP A 297 -1.85 15.94 -12.90
C ASP A 297 -2.77 15.50 -14.07
N TRP A 298 -3.32 14.28 -13.99
CA TRP A 298 -4.23 13.77 -15.01
C TRP A 298 -5.53 14.56 -15.09
N ARG A 299 -6.10 14.97 -13.94
CA ARG A 299 -7.31 15.81 -13.90
C ARG A 299 -7.05 17.17 -14.54
N GLN A 300 -5.95 17.83 -14.17
CA GLN A 300 -5.57 19.12 -14.75
C GLN A 300 -5.39 19.03 -16.27
N ALA A 301 -4.84 17.92 -16.79
CA ALA A 301 -4.74 17.69 -18.22
C ALA A 301 -6.11 17.50 -18.89
N ILE A 302 -7.01 16.74 -18.26
CA ILE A 302 -8.39 16.53 -18.76
C ILE A 302 -9.17 17.86 -18.77
N ASP A 303 -9.00 18.71 -17.75
CA ASP A 303 -9.64 20.03 -17.67
C ASP A 303 -9.17 20.95 -18.82
N LYS A 304 -7.93 20.77 -19.28
CA LYS A 304 -7.37 21.43 -20.49
C LYS A 304 -7.82 20.78 -21.80
N LYS A 305 -8.78 19.85 -21.75
CA LYS A 305 -9.27 19.06 -22.91
C LYS A 305 -8.19 18.19 -23.56
N HIS A 306 -7.11 17.85 -22.84
CA HIS A 306 -6.14 16.86 -23.34
C HIS A 306 -6.60 15.43 -23.06
N VAL A 307 -6.12 14.51 -23.87
CA VAL A 307 -6.14 13.06 -23.59
C VAL A 307 -4.91 12.73 -22.77
N VAL A 308 -5.06 11.91 -21.74
CA VAL A 308 -3.96 11.38 -20.93
C VAL A 308 -3.82 9.89 -21.23
N GLY A 309 -2.62 9.47 -21.62
CA GLY A 309 -2.26 8.06 -21.71
C GLY A 309 -1.36 7.67 -20.57
N VAL A 310 -1.68 6.55 -19.93
CA VAL A 310 -0.96 6.01 -18.78
C VAL A 310 -0.57 4.57 -19.10
N VAL A 311 0.66 4.21 -18.75
CA VAL A 311 1.23 2.88 -18.85
C VAL A 311 1.76 2.48 -17.48
N PHE A 312 1.28 1.36 -16.97
CA PHE A 312 1.77 0.73 -15.76
C PHE A 312 2.76 -0.36 -16.16
N VAL A 313 4.00 -0.27 -15.68
CA VAL A 313 5.09 -1.22 -15.99
C VAL A 313 5.41 -2.03 -14.73
N ASP A 314 5.33 -3.34 -14.85
CA ASP A 314 5.76 -4.31 -13.84
C ASP A 314 7.08 -4.97 -14.32
N PHE A 315 8.01 -5.25 -13.41
CA PHE A 315 9.27 -5.92 -13.74
C PHE A 315 9.31 -7.36 -13.19
N ARG A 316 9.87 -8.28 -13.97
CA ARG A 316 10.06 -9.67 -13.52
C ARG A 316 11.16 -9.75 -12.47
N LYS A 317 10.78 -10.10 -11.23
CA LYS A 317 11.71 -10.37 -10.11
C LYS A 317 12.76 -9.25 -9.94
N ALA A 318 12.32 -7.99 -9.94
CA ALA A 318 13.18 -6.82 -10.03
C ALA A 318 14.36 -6.83 -9.03
N PHE A 319 14.10 -7.20 -7.77
CA PHE A 319 15.13 -7.28 -6.72
C PHE A 319 16.16 -8.38 -6.96
N ASP A 320 15.79 -9.49 -7.59
CA ASP A 320 16.67 -10.64 -7.84
C ASP A 320 17.51 -10.46 -9.11
N ALA A 321 17.13 -9.52 -9.99
CA ALA A 321 17.71 -9.34 -11.32
C ALA A 321 18.87 -8.32 -11.38
N ILE A 322 19.14 -7.57 -10.32
CA ILE A 322 20.12 -6.47 -10.34
C ILE A 322 21.56 -6.97 -10.56
N PRO A 323 22.26 -6.56 -11.62
CA PRO A 323 23.68 -6.85 -11.78
C PRO A 323 24.51 -6.06 -10.77
N HIS A 324 25.33 -6.75 -9.97
CA HIS A 324 26.14 -6.11 -8.92
C HIS A 324 27.16 -5.12 -9.48
N SER A 325 27.75 -5.40 -10.64
CA SER A 325 28.72 -4.51 -11.31
C SER A 325 28.10 -3.16 -11.66
N ILE A 326 26.92 -3.16 -12.29
CA ILE A 326 26.20 -1.95 -12.68
C ILE A 326 25.75 -1.18 -11.43
N LEU A 327 25.22 -1.87 -10.41
CA LEU A 327 24.85 -1.24 -9.14
C LEU A 327 26.04 -0.51 -8.49
N LEU A 328 27.22 -1.12 -8.47
CA LEU A 328 28.43 -0.52 -7.93
C LEU A 328 28.90 0.69 -8.75
N GLN A 329 28.77 0.66 -10.07
CA GLN A 329 29.04 1.82 -10.93
C GLN A 329 28.07 2.97 -10.66
N LYS A 330 26.77 2.69 -10.51
CA LYS A 330 25.75 3.71 -10.19
C LYS A 330 25.94 4.30 -8.79
N LEU A 331 26.41 3.53 -7.82
CA LEU A 331 26.81 4.06 -6.52
C LEU A 331 27.97 5.06 -6.65
N GLN A 332 28.96 4.71 -7.46
CA GLN A 332 30.12 5.57 -7.70
C GLN A 332 29.74 6.88 -8.41
N SER A 333 28.82 6.84 -9.37
CA SER A 333 28.34 8.05 -10.06
C SER A 333 27.56 8.99 -9.14
N LEU A 334 26.97 8.49 -8.05
CA LEU A 334 26.35 9.29 -6.99
C LEU A 334 27.37 9.75 -5.91
N GLY A 335 28.66 9.60 -6.15
CA GLY A 335 29.73 10.03 -5.24
C GLY A 335 29.95 9.09 -4.05
N VAL A 336 29.39 7.88 -4.06
CA VAL A 336 29.74 6.84 -3.06
C VAL A 336 31.03 6.16 -3.50
N ALA A 337 32.14 6.53 -2.87
CA ALA A 337 33.48 6.04 -3.20
C ALA A 337 34.26 5.61 -1.93
N GLY A 338 35.50 5.14 -2.13
CA GLY A 338 36.42 4.77 -1.05
C GLY A 338 35.94 3.58 -0.22
N ASP A 339 36.16 3.65 1.09
CA ASP A 339 35.89 2.56 2.05
C ASP A 339 34.43 2.08 2.01
N LEU A 340 33.47 3.00 1.98
CA LEU A 340 32.05 2.64 1.92
C LEU A 340 31.70 1.86 0.65
N TRP A 341 32.24 2.28 -0.50
CA TRP A 341 32.06 1.56 -1.75
C TRP A 341 32.71 0.17 -1.71
N CYS A 342 33.93 0.07 -1.18
CA CYS A 342 34.64 -1.20 -1.00
C CYS A 342 33.87 -2.15 -0.08
N TRP A 343 33.28 -1.63 1.00
CA TRP A 343 32.45 -2.39 1.91
C TRP A 343 31.16 -2.89 1.24
N ILE A 344 30.47 -2.05 0.44
CA ILE A 344 29.27 -2.47 -0.30
C ILE A 344 29.61 -3.54 -1.34
N ARG A 345 30.76 -3.42 -2.01
CA ARG A 345 31.28 -4.44 -2.92
C ARG A 345 31.49 -5.77 -2.19
N ASP A 346 32.11 -5.77 -1.01
CA ASP A 346 32.27 -7.00 -0.21
C ASP A 346 30.93 -7.53 0.33
N TYR A 347 29.99 -6.65 0.68
CA TYR A 347 28.64 -7.01 1.11
C TYR A 347 27.86 -7.77 0.03
N LEU A 348 28.02 -7.40 -1.24
CA LEU A 348 27.37 -8.04 -2.40
C LEU A 348 28.12 -9.30 -2.86
N SER A 349 29.44 -9.37 -2.68
CA SER A 349 30.27 -10.48 -3.16
C SER A 349 30.29 -11.68 -2.21
N GLY A 350 30.51 -12.88 -2.78
CA GLY A 350 30.67 -14.11 -1.99
C GLY A 350 29.44 -14.49 -1.17
N ARG A 351 28.25 -14.00 -1.54
CA ARG A 351 26.99 -14.32 -0.88
C ARG A 351 26.52 -15.70 -1.29
N THR A 352 25.90 -16.40 -0.35
CA THR A 352 25.33 -17.73 -0.58
C THR A 352 23.91 -17.81 -0.02
N GLN A 353 23.10 -18.68 -0.60
CA GLN A 353 21.73 -18.92 -0.14
C GLN A 353 21.40 -20.41 -0.12
N VAL A 354 20.58 -20.80 0.85
CA VAL A 354 20.06 -22.17 1.02
C VAL A 354 18.55 -22.10 1.18
N THR A 355 17.80 -22.90 0.43
CA THR A 355 16.35 -22.99 0.61
C THR A 355 16.02 -24.00 1.70
N THR A 356 15.17 -23.62 2.65
CA THR A 356 14.72 -24.52 3.73
C THR A 356 13.22 -24.78 3.59
N ILE A 357 12.85 -26.05 3.45
CA ILE A 357 11.45 -26.51 3.38
C ILE A 357 11.27 -27.63 4.40
N ASN A 358 10.32 -27.48 5.32
CA ASN A 358 10.01 -28.49 6.37
C ASN A 358 11.23 -28.98 7.16
N GLY A 359 12.22 -28.10 7.39
CA GLY A 359 13.44 -28.42 8.11
C GLY A 359 14.56 -29.06 7.27
N CYS A 360 14.28 -29.43 6.02
CA CYS A 360 15.29 -29.89 5.07
C CYS A 360 15.92 -28.71 4.32
N GLN A 361 17.24 -28.76 4.12
CA GLN A 361 18.01 -27.71 3.46
C GLN A 361 18.51 -28.16 2.09
N SER A 362 18.46 -27.26 1.12
CA SER A 362 19.11 -27.46 -0.19
C SER A 362 20.64 -27.36 -0.08
N GLN A 363 21.32 -27.68 -1.18
CA GLN A 363 22.70 -27.26 -1.36
C GLN A 363 22.81 -25.72 -1.33
N ALA A 364 23.92 -25.21 -0.81
CA ALA A 364 24.22 -23.78 -0.84
C ALA A 364 24.57 -23.34 -2.27
N MET A 365 23.90 -22.30 -2.74
CA MET A 365 24.12 -21.72 -4.05
C MET A 365 24.65 -20.29 -3.94
N PRO A 366 25.59 -19.87 -4.80
CA PRO A 366 26.06 -18.49 -4.83
C PRO A 366 24.96 -17.53 -5.33
N VAL A 367 24.96 -16.31 -4.80
CA VAL A 367 24.09 -15.21 -5.25
C VAL A 367 24.92 -14.25 -6.07
N THR A 368 24.78 -14.32 -7.40
CA THR A 368 25.56 -13.53 -8.36
C THR A 368 24.81 -12.31 -8.90
N PHE A 369 23.50 -12.25 -8.69
CA PHE A 369 22.63 -11.14 -9.07
C PHE A 369 21.65 -10.82 -7.93
N GLY A 370 21.15 -9.60 -7.93
CA GLY A 370 20.10 -9.12 -7.06
C GLY A 370 20.57 -8.65 -5.69
N VAL A 371 19.64 -8.06 -4.96
CA VAL A 371 19.82 -7.68 -3.55
C VAL A 371 18.84 -8.49 -2.68
N PRO A 372 19.25 -9.00 -1.51
CA PRO A 372 18.44 -9.98 -0.78
C PRO A 372 17.06 -9.45 -0.35
N GLN A 373 15.99 -10.19 -0.67
CA GLN A 373 14.61 -9.83 -0.32
C GLN A 373 14.31 -10.09 1.17
N GLY A 374 14.74 -9.15 2.02
CA GLY A 374 14.78 -9.28 3.48
C GLY A 374 15.92 -8.47 4.12
N SER A 375 16.81 -7.92 3.29
CA SER A 375 17.82 -6.93 3.65
C SER A 375 17.20 -5.58 4.02
N VAL A 376 17.85 -4.87 4.95
CA VAL A 376 17.53 -3.47 5.28
C VAL A 376 18.17 -2.53 4.26
N LEU A 377 19.37 -2.89 3.77
CA LEU A 377 20.11 -2.11 2.77
C LEU A 377 19.59 -2.32 1.35
N GLY A 378 19.08 -3.51 1.04
CA GLY A 378 18.59 -3.90 -0.29
C GLY A 378 17.61 -2.91 -0.94
N PRO A 379 16.55 -2.43 -0.25
CA PRO A 379 15.65 -1.42 -0.78
C PRO A 379 16.32 -0.11 -1.19
N ILE A 380 17.31 0.37 -0.42
CA ILE A 380 18.06 1.60 -0.74
C ILE A 380 18.94 1.38 -1.97
N LEU A 381 19.59 0.22 -2.06
CA LEU A 381 20.39 -0.15 -3.24
C LEU A 381 19.52 -0.28 -4.49
N PHE A 382 18.32 -0.84 -4.37
CA PHE A 382 17.35 -0.90 -5.47
C PHE A 382 16.92 0.51 -5.93
N SER A 383 16.58 1.41 -5.00
CA SER A 383 16.27 2.80 -5.34
C SER A 383 17.41 3.51 -6.06
N ILE A 384 18.65 3.25 -5.66
CA ILE A 384 19.85 3.80 -6.31
C ILE A 384 20.02 3.24 -7.72
N PHE A 385 19.82 1.93 -7.89
CA PHE A 385 19.91 1.27 -9.18
C PHE A 385 18.96 1.87 -10.22
N CYS A 386 17.71 2.15 -9.81
CA CYS A 386 16.67 2.72 -10.66
C CYS A 386 16.64 4.26 -10.64
N ASN A 387 17.59 4.95 -10.02
CA ASN A 387 17.52 6.40 -9.80
C ASN A 387 17.53 7.21 -11.11
N ASP A 388 18.13 6.67 -12.15
CA ASP A 388 18.23 7.27 -13.49
C ASP A 388 17.10 6.84 -14.44
N LEU A 389 16.31 5.82 -14.10
CA LEU A 389 15.22 5.34 -14.95
C LEU A 389 14.19 6.45 -15.28
N PRO A 390 13.76 7.32 -14.35
CA PRO A 390 12.84 8.40 -14.70
C PRO A 390 13.40 9.37 -15.74
N ASN A 391 14.71 9.46 -15.93
CA ASN A 391 15.32 10.41 -16.86
C ASN A 391 15.11 10.02 -18.33
N ILE A 392 14.62 8.80 -18.62
CA ILE A 392 14.33 8.40 -20.01
C ILE A 392 13.28 9.29 -20.67
N THR A 393 12.46 9.99 -19.89
CA THR A 393 11.43 10.89 -20.40
C THR A 393 11.95 12.29 -20.73
N GLU A 394 13.17 12.63 -20.31
CA GLU A 394 13.76 13.94 -20.54
C GLU A 394 13.95 14.22 -22.04
N GLY A 395 13.64 15.46 -22.45
CA GLY A 395 13.79 15.91 -23.83
C GLY A 395 12.73 15.37 -24.81
N ILE A 396 11.71 14.64 -24.34
CA ILE A 396 10.57 14.25 -25.17
C ILE A 396 9.53 15.37 -25.18
N ASP A 397 9.04 15.73 -26.37
CA ASP A 397 8.00 16.75 -26.50
C ASP A 397 6.71 16.37 -25.75
N GLY A 398 6.09 17.34 -25.08
CA GLY A 398 4.91 17.14 -24.22
C GLY A 398 5.21 16.57 -22.83
N ASP A 399 6.47 16.54 -22.42
CA ASP A 399 6.94 16.30 -21.05
C ASP A 399 6.31 15.06 -20.39
N PRO A 400 6.48 13.86 -20.99
CA PRO A 400 6.04 12.63 -20.36
C PRO A 400 6.70 12.45 -18.99
N GLN A 401 5.96 11.85 -18.06
CA GLN A 401 6.39 11.64 -16.69
C GLN A 401 6.51 10.16 -16.40
N LEU A 402 7.58 9.75 -15.72
CA LEU A 402 7.75 8.39 -15.20
C LEU A 402 7.92 8.46 -13.69
N HIS A 403 6.89 8.04 -12.96
CA HIS A 403 6.94 7.91 -11.50
C HIS A 403 7.14 6.46 -11.09
N MET A 404 7.92 6.25 -10.03
CA MET A 404 8.16 4.94 -9.47
C MET A 404 7.79 4.86 -7.99
N TYR A 405 7.29 3.70 -7.59
CA TYR A 405 7.23 3.29 -6.20
C TYR A 405 7.86 1.89 -6.08
N ALA A 406 9.13 1.85 -5.67
CA ALA A 406 9.94 0.65 -5.66
C ALA A 406 10.03 0.09 -7.09
N ASP A 407 9.60 -1.15 -7.32
CA ASP A 407 9.58 -1.81 -8.63
C ASP A 407 8.38 -1.41 -9.50
N ASP A 408 7.31 -0.85 -8.94
CA ASP A 408 6.17 -0.38 -9.73
C ASP A 408 6.52 0.94 -10.44
N ALA A 409 6.46 0.95 -11.78
CA ALA A 409 6.68 2.15 -12.59
C ALA A 409 5.41 2.56 -13.33
N THR A 410 5.10 3.86 -13.33
CA THR A 410 3.95 4.45 -14.02
C THR A 410 4.44 5.56 -14.94
N VAL A 411 4.30 5.33 -16.24
CA VAL A 411 4.57 6.31 -17.30
C VAL A 411 3.26 6.97 -17.68
N TYR A 412 3.22 8.28 -17.83
CA TYR A 412 2.07 8.94 -18.43
C TYR A 412 2.46 10.18 -19.25
N VAL A 413 1.62 10.51 -20.21
CA VAL A 413 1.75 11.71 -21.04
C VAL A 413 0.37 12.28 -21.31
N SER A 414 0.28 13.60 -21.49
CA SER A 414 -0.95 14.24 -21.94
C SER A 414 -0.71 14.98 -23.26
N ALA A 415 -1.66 14.87 -24.19
CA ALA A 415 -1.61 15.60 -25.45
C ALA A 415 -3.04 15.91 -25.95
N PRO A 416 -3.21 16.86 -26.88
CA PRO A 416 -4.54 17.21 -27.40
C PRO A 416 -5.29 16.05 -28.08
N THR A 417 -4.58 15.06 -28.63
CA THR A 417 -5.16 13.91 -29.36
C THR A 417 -4.60 12.59 -28.86
N SER A 418 -5.38 11.52 -29.01
CA SER A 418 -4.95 10.16 -28.65
C SER A 418 -3.75 9.67 -29.45
N ASP A 419 -3.59 10.13 -30.69
CA ASP A 419 -2.51 9.69 -31.57
C ASP A 419 -1.17 10.32 -31.16
N LEU A 420 -1.19 11.60 -30.75
CA LEU A 420 -0.02 12.24 -30.14
C LEU A 420 0.36 11.56 -28.82
N VAL A 421 -0.62 11.20 -27.99
CA VAL A 421 -0.39 10.41 -26.78
C VAL A 421 0.29 9.07 -27.12
N ALA A 422 -0.24 8.33 -28.09
CA ALA A 422 0.29 7.03 -28.49
C ALA A 422 1.72 7.14 -29.03
N SER A 423 1.99 8.11 -29.90
CA SER A 423 3.32 8.39 -30.45
C SER A 423 4.34 8.66 -29.33
N LYS A 424 4.00 9.56 -28.40
CA LYS A 424 4.88 9.92 -27.26
C LYS A 424 5.10 8.76 -26.29
N LEU A 425 4.05 8.00 -25.97
CA LEU A 425 4.21 6.80 -25.14
C LEU A 425 5.09 5.75 -25.82
N ASN A 426 4.96 5.54 -27.13
CA ASN A 426 5.80 4.61 -27.87
C ASN A 426 7.27 5.03 -27.86
N GLU A 427 7.57 6.34 -27.95
CA GLU A 427 8.94 6.84 -27.79
C GLU A 427 9.50 6.56 -26.39
N VAL A 428 8.72 6.83 -25.33
CA VAL A 428 9.12 6.52 -23.95
C VAL A 428 9.34 5.02 -23.78
N LEU A 429 8.45 4.17 -24.32
CA LEU A 429 8.56 2.72 -24.25
C LEU A 429 9.80 2.19 -24.98
N ALA A 430 10.19 2.80 -26.09
CA ALA A 430 11.44 2.45 -26.79
C ALA A 430 12.68 2.79 -25.94
N ARG A 431 12.71 3.97 -25.31
CA ARG A 431 13.81 4.34 -24.39
C ARG A 431 13.83 3.48 -23.13
N LEU A 432 12.65 3.13 -22.60
CA LEU A 432 12.50 2.19 -21.49
C LEU A 432 13.08 0.83 -21.86
N TYR A 433 12.79 0.33 -23.06
CA TYR A 433 13.35 -0.92 -23.54
C TYR A 433 14.88 -0.88 -23.62
N THR A 434 15.46 0.19 -24.19
CA THR A 434 16.92 0.37 -24.23
C THR A 434 17.52 0.38 -22.82
N TRP A 435 16.96 1.18 -21.91
CA TRP A 435 17.42 1.22 -20.52
C TRP A 435 17.32 -0.16 -19.84
N CYS A 436 16.24 -0.91 -20.09
CA CYS A 436 16.04 -2.26 -19.58
C CYS A 436 17.13 -3.23 -20.08
N CYS A 437 17.48 -3.16 -21.37
CA CYS A 437 18.54 -3.97 -21.96
C CYS A 437 19.90 -3.66 -21.34
N GLU A 438 20.24 -2.37 -21.18
CA GLU A 438 21.51 -1.94 -20.57
C GLU A 438 21.62 -2.33 -19.09
N ASN A 439 20.49 -2.34 -18.38
CA ASN A 439 20.43 -2.61 -16.94
C ASN A 439 20.01 -4.05 -16.60
N TYR A 440 19.82 -4.92 -17.60
CA TYR A 440 19.38 -6.31 -17.46
C TYR A 440 18.09 -6.49 -16.65
N LEU A 441 17.18 -5.52 -16.73
CA LEU A 441 15.83 -5.63 -16.17
C LEU A 441 14.84 -6.04 -17.26
N THR A 442 13.89 -6.91 -16.92
CA THR A 442 12.91 -7.42 -17.89
C THR A 442 11.50 -7.00 -17.50
N PRO A 443 10.83 -6.16 -18.31
CA PRO A 443 9.40 -5.87 -18.13
C PRO A 443 8.56 -7.15 -18.15
N HIS A 444 7.44 -7.15 -17.43
CA HIS A 444 6.51 -8.27 -17.36
C HIS A 444 5.33 -8.02 -18.31
N PRO A 445 5.39 -8.49 -19.58
CA PRO A 445 4.46 -8.06 -20.62
C PRO A 445 2.98 -8.30 -20.29
N THR A 446 2.65 -9.39 -19.59
CA THR A 446 1.26 -9.70 -19.22
C THR A 446 0.72 -8.92 -18.02
N LYS A 447 1.57 -8.17 -17.31
CA LYS A 447 1.21 -7.33 -16.16
C LYS A 447 1.40 -5.85 -16.44
N THR A 448 2.11 -5.53 -17.51
CA THR A 448 2.16 -4.17 -18.04
C THR A 448 0.81 -3.86 -18.67
N GLU A 449 0.16 -2.81 -18.17
CA GLU A 449 -1.19 -2.39 -18.61
C GLU A 449 -1.15 -0.94 -19.10
N TYR A 450 -2.11 -0.57 -19.96
CA TYR A 450 -2.27 0.82 -20.38
C TYR A 450 -3.73 1.28 -20.26
N ILE A 451 -3.92 2.58 -20.06
CA ILE A 451 -5.23 3.22 -20.03
C ILE A 451 -5.16 4.59 -20.71
N LEU A 452 -6.23 4.95 -21.40
CA LEU A 452 -6.46 6.29 -21.94
C LEU A 452 -7.58 6.97 -21.16
N LEU A 453 -7.37 8.22 -20.75
CA LEU A 453 -8.30 9.04 -19.97
C LEU A 453 -8.57 10.34 -20.74
N GLY A 454 -9.83 10.78 -20.77
CA GLY A 454 -10.24 11.96 -21.54
C GLY A 454 -11.74 12.25 -21.42
N GLY A 455 -12.17 13.39 -21.95
CA GLY A 455 -13.58 13.81 -21.96
C GLY A 455 -14.45 12.98 -22.92
N ARG A 456 -15.77 12.96 -22.69
CA ARG A 456 -16.73 12.31 -23.60
C ARG A 456 -16.60 12.93 -25.01
N GLY A 457 -16.30 12.10 -26.01
CA GLY A 457 -16.19 12.51 -27.43
C GLY A 457 -14.77 12.75 -27.94
N GLN A 458 -13.72 12.63 -27.11
CA GLN A 458 -12.32 12.83 -27.52
C GLN A 458 -11.62 11.59 -28.10
N PHE A 459 -12.32 10.45 -28.14
CA PHE A 459 -11.75 9.17 -28.59
C PHE A 459 -12.12 8.82 -30.04
N THR A 460 -12.30 9.83 -30.89
CA THR A 460 -12.91 9.71 -32.24
C THR A 460 -11.91 9.47 -33.39
N GLY A 461 -10.62 9.25 -33.11
CA GLY A 461 -9.59 8.94 -34.12
C GLY A 461 -9.30 7.44 -34.30
N GLN A 462 -8.68 7.08 -35.43
CA GLN A 462 -8.07 5.76 -35.66
C GLN A 462 -7.00 5.54 -34.57
N LYS A 463 -7.28 4.69 -33.57
CA LYS A 463 -6.36 4.41 -32.47
C LYS A 463 -5.02 3.91 -33.02
N GLN A 464 -3.98 4.75 -33.03
CA GLN A 464 -2.62 4.22 -33.10
C GLN A 464 -2.41 3.29 -31.90
N ALA A 465 -2.10 2.02 -32.18
CA ALA A 465 -1.83 1.05 -31.13
C ALA A 465 -0.55 1.48 -30.38
N ILE A 466 -0.64 1.60 -29.06
CA ILE A 466 0.55 1.64 -28.21
C ILE A 466 1.21 0.26 -28.37
N LYS A 467 2.42 0.23 -28.94
CA LYS A 467 3.19 -0.99 -29.18
C LYS A 467 3.78 -1.47 -27.86
N MET A 468 2.96 -2.16 -27.08
CA MET A 468 3.45 -3.21 -26.21
C MET A 468 3.31 -4.50 -27.02
N ASP A 469 4.36 -5.30 -27.14
CA ASP A 469 4.26 -6.56 -27.88
C ASP A 469 3.16 -7.44 -27.27
N GLY A 470 2.06 -7.61 -28.01
CA GLY A 470 0.87 -8.36 -27.61
C GLY A 470 -0.39 -7.50 -27.47
N VAL A 471 -1.54 -8.17 -27.42
CA VAL A 471 -2.84 -7.51 -27.26
C VAL A 471 -3.40 -7.83 -25.88
N ALA A 472 -3.90 -6.81 -25.16
CA ALA A 472 -4.44 -7.00 -23.81
C ALA A 472 -5.60 -8.01 -23.80
N MET A 473 -5.43 -9.09 -23.03
CA MET A 473 -6.46 -10.10 -22.78
C MET A 473 -7.68 -9.45 -22.11
N GLY A 474 -8.85 -9.54 -22.75
CA GLY A 474 -10.10 -8.93 -22.26
C GLY A 474 -10.47 -7.58 -22.90
N SER A 475 -9.61 -7.01 -23.74
CA SER A 475 -10.02 -5.91 -24.63
C SER A 475 -11.07 -6.40 -25.63
N PRO A 476 -12.18 -5.67 -25.88
CA PRO A 476 -13.13 -6.01 -26.93
C PRO A 476 -12.52 -6.10 -28.33
N LEU A 477 -11.44 -5.35 -28.58
CA LEU A 477 -10.67 -5.39 -29.83
C LEU A 477 -9.58 -6.45 -29.81
N GLY A 478 -9.29 -7.05 -28.65
CA GLY A 478 -8.20 -7.99 -28.44
C GLY A 478 -8.25 -9.20 -29.38
N PRO A 479 -9.36 -9.96 -29.36
CA PRO A 479 -9.54 -11.11 -30.25
C PRO A 479 -9.49 -10.74 -31.73
N LEU A 480 -9.97 -9.55 -32.10
CA LEU A 480 -9.98 -9.09 -33.50
C LEU A 480 -8.55 -8.81 -34.00
N LEU A 481 -7.76 -8.08 -33.22
CA LEU A 481 -6.37 -7.77 -33.58
C LEU A 481 -5.48 -9.00 -33.57
N ALA A 482 -5.68 -9.90 -32.60
CA ALA A 482 -4.99 -11.20 -32.58
C ALA A 482 -5.33 -12.03 -33.83
N ASN A 483 -6.60 -12.03 -34.25
CA ASN A 483 -7.01 -12.70 -35.48
C ASN A 483 -6.36 -12.10 -36.73
N VAL A 484 -6.34 -10.76 -36.87
CA VAL A 484 -5.70 -10.08 -38.00
C VAL A 484 -4.20 -10.39 -38.05
N PHE A 485 -3.53 -10.37 -36.90
CA PHE A 485 -2.11 -10.67 -36.82
C PHE A 485 -1.81 -12.13 -37.18
N MET A 486 -2.59 -13.07 -36.65
CA MET A 486 -2.48 -14.49 -37.02
C MET A 486 -2.76 -14.71 -38.51
N SER A 487 -3.73 -13.99 -39.10
CA SER A 487 -3.97 -14.02 -40.55
C SER A 487 -2.79 -13.52 -41.36
N SER A 488 -2.07 -12.48 -40.91
CA SER A 488 -0.85 -12.01 -41.57
C SER A 488 0.28 -13.07 -41.59
N ILE A 489 0.43 -13.83 -40.50
CA ILE A 489 1.36 -14.97 -40.45
C ILE A 489 0.92 -16.05 -41.45
N GLU A 490 -0.38 -16.37 -41.48
CA GLU A 490 -0.96 -17.36 -42.40
C GLU A 490 -0.75 -16.96 -43.86
N ASP A 491 -1.08 -15.71 -44.24
CA ASP A 491 -0.87 -15.17 -45.59
C ASP A 491 0.60 -15.20 -46.01
N THR A 492 1.51 -15.02 -45.04
CA THR A 492 2.95 -15.09 -45.30
C THR A 492 3.40 -16.53 -45.55
N LEU A 493 2.93 -17.47 -44.74
CA LEU A 493 3.22 -18.90 -44.91
C LEU A 493 2.58 -19.45 -46.19
N GLU A 494 1.39 -18.99 -46.56
CA GLU A 494 0.70 -19.36 -47.79
C GLU A 494 1.47 -18.89 -49.03
N ARG A 495 1.89 -17.61 -49.05
CA ARG A 495 2.73 -17.06 -50.13
C ARG A 495 4.05 -17.81 -50.28
N GLN A 496 4.62 -18.29 -49.17
CA GLN A 496 5.84 -19.11 -49.17
C GLN A 496 5.58 -20.59 -49.46
N ARG A 497 4.32 -21.00 -49.69
CA ARG A 497 3.89 -22.40 -49.87
C ARG A 497 4.33 -23.32 -48.72
N LYS A 498 4.29 -22.80 -47.49
CA LYS A 498 4.67 -23.50 -46.25
C LYS A 498 3.46 -23.95 -45.42
N LEU A 499 2.23 -23.61 -45.82
CA LEU A 499 1.02 -24.12 -45.17
C LEU A 499 0.73 -25.55 -45.63
N PRO A 500 0.37 -26.45 -44.70
CA PRO A 500 -0.05 -27.82 -45.01
C PRO A 500 -1.44 -27.86 -45.66
N SER A 501 -1.73 -28.99 -46.31
CA SER A 501 -2.97 -29.17 -47.09
C SER A 501 -4.25 -29.02 -46.27
N TYR A 502 -4.20 -29.42 -44.99
CA TYR A 502 -5.27 -29.19 -44.04
C TYR A 502 -4.75 -28.37 -42.86
N TYR A 503 -5.17 -27.11 -42.81
CA TYR A 503 -4.90 -26.19 -41.71
C TYR A 503 -6.19 -25.42 -41.40
N ARG A 504 -6.62 -25.43 -40.14
CA ARG A 504 -7.80 -24.73 -39.63
C ARG A 504 -7.45 -24.03 -38.33
N ARG A 505 -7.90 -22.78 -38.15
CA ARG A 505 -7.66 -21.99 -36.94
C ARG A 505 -8.97 -21.53 -36.32
N TYR A 506 -9.01 -21.52 -34.99
CA TYR A 506 -10.01 -20.86 -34.18
C TYR A 506 -9.30 -19.95 -33.18
N VAL A 507 -9.30 -18.65 -33.47
CA VAL A 507 -8.57 -17.64 -32.69
C VAL A 507 -7.08 -18.00 -32.57
N ASP A 508 -6.64 -18.55 -31.45
CA ASP A 508 -5.28 -18.97 -31.12
C ASP A 508 -5.02 -20.47 -31.31
N ASP A 509 -6.06 -21.30 -31.32
CA ASP A 509 -5.96 -22.76 -31.48
C ASP A 509 -5.94 -23.15 -32.97
N THR A 510 -5.00 -23.99 -33.38
CA THR A 510 -4.87 -24.49 -34.76
C THR A 510 -4.99 -26.02 -34.81
N LEU A 511 -5.60 -26.52 -35.88
CA LEU A 511 -5.75 -27.94 -36.18
C LEU A 511 -5.15 -28.20 -37.55
N THR A 512 -4.22 -29.15 -37.61
CA THR A 512 -3.46 -29.47 -38.81
C THR A 512 -3.37 -30.99 -38.99
N VAL A 513 -3.44 -31.47 -40.24
CA VAL A 513 -3.20 -32.88 -40.57
C VAL A 513 -1.82 -33.01 -41.21
N MET A 514 -1.00 -33.92 -40.70
CA MET A 514 0.36 -34.18 -41.17
C MET A 514 0.56 -35.66 -41.47
N PRO A 515 1.44 -36.02 -42.43
CA PRO A 515 1.74 -37.42 -42.75
C PRO A 515 2.42 -38.16 -41.59
N ASP A 516 3.31 -37.48 -40.87
CA ASP A 516 4.14 -38.05 -39.81
C ASP A 516 4.60 -36.99 -38.81
N LEU A 517 5.16 -37.46 -37.69
CA LEU A 517 5.60 -36.61 -36.57
C LEU A 517 6.80 -35.73 -36.92
N ALA A 518 7.71 -36.17 -37.79
CA ALA A 518 8.88 -35.38 -38.19
C ALA A 518 8.45 -34.18 -39.04
N THR A 519 7.51 -34.39 -39.99
CA THR A 519 6.87 -33.32 -40.76
C THR A 519 6.14 -32.34 -39.85
N ALA A 520 5.38 -32.83 -38.87
CA ALA A 520 4.70 -31.98 -37.89
C ALA A 520 5.66 -31.13 -37.04
N THR A 521 6.78 -31.71 -36.60
CA THR A 521 7.82 -31.01 -35.83
C THR A 521 8.51 -29.92 -36.66
N THR A 522 8.77 -30.21 -37.94
CA THR A 522 9.37 -29.25 -38.89
C THR A 522 8.45 -28.07 -39.13
N PHE A 523 7.14 -28.32 -39.24
CA PHE A 523 6.15 -27.25 -39.36
C PHE A 523 6.03 -26.41 -38.09
N LEU A 524 6.08 -27.03 -36.91
CA LEU A 524 6.12 -26.29 -35.64
C LEU A 524 7.32 -25.35 -35.55
N HIS A 525 8.50 -25.80 -36.01
CA HIS A 525 9.68 -24.95 -36.10
C HIS A 525 9.46 -23.79 -37.09
N THR A 526 8.84 -24.06 -38.23
CA THR A 526 8.50 -23.04 -39.23
C THR A 526 7.55 -21.98 -38.66
N LEU A 527 6.51 -22.37 -37.93
CA LEU A 527 5.60 -21.46 -37.24
C LEU A 527 6.32 -20.59 -36.20
N ASN A 528 7.17 -21.20 -35.38
CA ASN A 528 7.95 -20.49 -34.37
C ASN A 528 9.05 -19.59 -34.94
N SER A 529 9.47 -19.83 -36.19
CA SER A 529 10.40 -18.97 -36.91
C SER A 529 9.71 -17.78 -37.58
N ALA A 530 8.38 -17.80 -37.71
CA ALA A 530 7.63 -16.76 -38.41
C ALA A 530 7.60 -15.42 -37.63
N HIS A 531 7.72 -15.46 -36.30
CA HIS A 531 7.76 -14.25 -35.47
C HIS A 531 8.47 -14.48 -34.14
N THR A 532 9.31 -13.53 -33.71
CA THR A 532 10.12 -13.64 -32.49
C THR A 532 9.31 -13.61 -31.19
N SER A 533 8.21 -12.85 -31.16
CA SER A 533 7.38 -12.65 -29.97
C SER A 533 6.25 -13.68 -29.79
N VAL A 534 5.99 -14.58 -30.76
CA VAL A 534 4.92 -15.59 -30.68
C VAL A 534 5.52 -16.99 -30.60
N LYS A 535 5.04 -17.81 -29.66
CA LYS A 535 5.46 -19.21 -29.51
C LYS A 535 4.27 -20.15 -29.64
N PHE A 536 4.33 -21.02 -30.63
CA PHE A 536 3.39 -22.11 -30.86
C PHE A 536 3.85 -23.36 -30.12
N THR A 537 2.87 -24.10 -29.60
CA THR A 537 3.03 -25.44 -29.02
C THR A 537 2.16 -26.43 -29.78
N MET A 538 2.54 -27.71 -29.78
CA MET A 538 1.82 -28.77 -30.50
C MET A 538 1.42 -29.89 -29.53
N GLU A 539 0.16 -30.31 -29.61
CA GLU A 539 -0.32 -31.56 -29.03
C GLU A 539 -0.43 -32.60 -30.16
N VAL A 540 0.02 -33.82 -29.89
CA VAL A 540 0.00 -34.94 -30.85
C VAL A 540 -0.98 -36.01 -30.39
N GLU A 541 -1.53 -36.75 -31.34
CA GLU A 541 -2.44 -37.86 -31.10
C GLU A 541 -1.82 -38.88 -30.14
N LYS A 542 -2.58 -39.30 -29.12
CA LYS A 542 -2.19 -40.35 -28.17
C LYS A 542 -3.32 -41.35 -28.03
N ASN A 543 -3.02 -42.63 -28.20
CA ASN A 543 -4.00 -43.73 -28.09
C ASN A 543 -5.23 -43.53 -28.98
N SER A 544 -5.01 -43.09 -30.23
CA SER A 544 -6.08 -42.78 -31.19
C SER A 544 -7.01 -41.63 -30.79
N LYS A 545 -6.54 -40.72 -29.93
CA LYS A 545 -7.31 -39.59 -29.40
C LYS A 545 -6.53 -38.27 -29.47
N LEU A 546 -7.25 -37.19 -29.80
CA LEU A 546 -6.71 -35.83 -29.78
C LEU A 546 -7.78 -34.84 -29.27
N PRO A 547 -7.54 -34.12 -28.16
CA PRO A 547 -8.46 -33.07 -27.71
C PRO A 547 -8.29 -31.78 -28.53
N PHE A 548 -9.41 -31.15 -28.90
CA PHE A 548 -9.42 -29.86 -29.60
C PHE A 548 -10.72 -29.07 -29.30
N LEU A 549 -10.61 -27.82 -28.81
CA LEU A 549 -11.73 -26.90 -28.54
C LEU A 549 -12.92 -27.49 -27.74
N GLY A 550 -12.64 -28.41 -26.82
CA GLY A 550 -13.66 -29.06 -26.00
C GLY A 550 -14.37 -30.23 -26.70
N THR A 551 -13.81 -30.72 -27.80
CA THR A 551 -14.13 -31.94 -28.53
C THR A 551 -12.96 -32.93 -28.40
N GLU A 552 -13.24 -34.22 -28.24
CA GLU A 552 -12.23 -35.27 -28.35
C GLU A 552 -12.41 -35.90 -29.74
N LEU A 553 -11.37 -35.80 -30.56
CA LEU A 553 -11.29 -36.44 -31.85
C LEU A 553 -10.81 -37.88 -31.65
N LEU A 554 -11.59 -38.84 -32.14
CA LEU A 554 -11.30 -40.26 -32.09
C LEU A 554 -10.94 -40.73 -33.49
N ASN A 555 -9.71 -41.21 -33.66
CA ASN A 555 -9.21 -41.68 -34.94
C ASN A 555 -9.69 -43.13 -35.18
N HIS A 556 -10.72 -43.27 -36.02
CA HIS A 556 -11.27 -44.55 -36.48
C HIS A 556 -11.17 -44.64 -38.00
N ALA A 557 -9.93 -44.56 -38.52
CA ALA A 557 -9.63 -44.51 -39.94
C ALA A 557 -10.49 -45.50 -40.76
N PRO A 558 -11.13 -45.04 -41.87
CA PRO A 558 -10.94 -43.75 -42.55
C PRO A 558 -11.79 -42.59 -42.00
N ARG A 559 -12.49 -42.76 -40.88
CA ARG A 559 -13.38 -41.73 -40.31
C ARG A 559 -12.85 -41.19 -38.99
N ILE A 560 -13.21 -39.95 -38.68
CA ILE A 560 -12.98 -39.37 -37.36
C ILE A 560 -14.34 -39.31 -36.67
N GLU A 561 -14.42 -39.91 -35.49
CA GLU A 561 -15.56 -39.70 -34.60
C GLU A 561 -15.24 -38.57 -33.62
N THR A 562 -16.28 -37.83 -33.25
CA THR A 562 -16.18 -36.75 -32.27
C THR A 562 -17.08 -37.04 -31.08
N LYS A 563 -16.61 -36.66 -29.89
CA LYS A 563 -17.42 -36.59 -28.67
C LYS A 563 -16.99 -35.41 -27.81
N VAL A 564 -17.74 -35.11 -26.75
CA VAL A 564 -17.40 -34.02 -25.83
C VAL A 564 -16.10 -34.34 -25.08
N TYR A 565 -15.13 -33.43 -25.14
CA TYR A 565 -13.94 -33.47 -24.28
C TYR A 565 -14.14 -32.61 -23.03
N VAL A 566 -13.75 -33.17 -21.88
CA VAL A 566 -13.74 -32.49 -20.60
C VAL A 566 -12.29 -32.38 -20.13
N LYS A 567 -11.76 -31.15 -20.11
CA LYS A 567 -10.38 -30.89 -19.64
C LYS A 567 -10.21 -31.40 -18.19
N PRO A 568 -9.03 -31.93 -17.81
CA PRO A 568 -8.75 -32.35 -16.42
C PRO A 568 -8.93 -31.24 -15.39
N THR A 569 -8.73 -29.98 -15.80
CA THR A 569 -8.94 -28.78 -14.99
C THR A 569 -10.40 -28.38 -14.82
N ASN A 570 -11.35 -29.10 -15.43
CA ASN A 570 -12.76 -28.82 -15.28
C ASN A 570 -13.21 -29.12 -13.85
N THR A 571 -13.39 -28.05 -13.07
CA THR A 571 -13.86 -28.09 -11.67
C THR A 571 -15.33 -28.49 -11.54
N GLY A 572 -16.08 -28.56 -12.64
CA GLY A 572 -17.52 -28.80 -12.63
C GLY A 572 -18.33 -27.65 -12.02
N LEU A 573 -17.72 -26.48 -11.83
CA LEU A 573 -18.38 -25.29 -11.29
C LEU A 573 -19.41 -24.74 -12.28
N LEU A 574 -20.65 -25.13 -12.09
CA LEU A 574 -21.81 -24.65 -12.82
C LEU A 574 -22.84 -24.06 -11.85
N LEU A 575 -23.86 -23.39 -12.38
CA LEU A 575 -24.91 -22.78 -11.59
C LEU A 575 -25.70 -23.83 -10.79
N HIS A 576 -25.57 -23.79 -9.46
CA HIS A 576 -26.31 -24.68 -8.55
C HIS A 576 -27.82 -24.40 -8.61
N TYR A 577 -28.66 -25.42 -8.43
CA TYR A 577 -30.12 -25.26 -8.56
C TYR A 577 -30.71 -24.31 -7.52
N GLN A 578 -30.13 -24.28 -6.32
CA GLN A 578 -30.54 -23.37 -5.24
C GLN A 578 -29.97 -21.96 -5.36
N SER A 579 -29.16 -21.65 -6.38
CA SER A 579 -28.62 -20.30 -6.57
C SER A 579 -29.75 -19.28 -6.71
N HIS A 580 -29.55 -18.10 -6.11
CA HIS A 580 -30.49 -16.97 -6.13
C HIS A 580 -30.49 -16.28 -7.50
N VAL A 581 -31.02 -16.96 -8.51
CA VAL A 581 -31.15 -16.48 -9.88
C VAL A 581 -32.47 -16.97 -10.46
N ASP A 582 -33.01 -16.24 -11.44
CA ASP A 582 -34.23 -16.63 -12.16
C ASP A 582 -34.07 -18.05 -12.75
N ASN A 583 -35.08 -18.89 -12.56
CA ASN A 583 -35.12 -20.26 -13.07
C ASN A 583 -34.93 -20.36 -14.58
N ARG A 584 -35.17 -19.28 -15.34
CA ARG A 584 -34.83 -19.23 -16.77
C ARG A 584 -33.35 -19.53 -17.03
N TYR A 585 -32.43 -18.97 -16.25
CA TYR A 585 -30.99 -19.20 -16.43
C TYR A 585 -30.59 -20.63 -16.08
N LYS A 586 -31.20 -21.20 -15.03
CA LYS A 586 -31.01 -22.61 -14.64
C LYS A 586 -31.45 -23.57 -15.76
N ARG A 587 -32.65 -23.35 -16.31
CA ARG A 587 -33.17 -24.15 -17.44
C ARG A 587 -32.35 -23.95 -18.71
N SER A 588 -31.92 -22.71 -18.98
CA SER A 588 -31.09 -22.41 -20.15
C SER A 588 -29.75 -23.12 -20.09
N LEU A 589 -29.09 -23.14 -18.93
CA LEU A 589 -27.83 -23.85 -18.75
C LEU A 589 -27.94 -25.33 -19.16
N LEU A 590 -28.97 -26.03 -18.66
CA LEU A 590 -29.21 -27.43 -19.02
C LEU A 590 -29.42 -27.60 -20.53
N LYS A 591 -30.27 -26.76 -21.14
CA LYS A 591 -30.51 -26.81 -22.59
C LYS A 591 -29.25 -26.55 -23.41
N THR A 592 -28.44 -25.57 -23.02
CA THR A 592 -27.18 -25.24 -23.70
C THR A 592 -26.16 -26.38 -23.59
N MET A 593 -26.08 -27.05 -22.44
CA MET A 593 -25.20 -28.21 -22.27
C MET A 593 -25.64 -29.40 -23.13
N LEU A 594 -26.95 -29.64 -23.24
CA LEU A 594 -27.49 -30.67 -24.12
C LEU A 594 -27.28 -30.35 -25.60
N ASP A 595 -27.52 -29.11 -26.02
CA ASP A 595 -27.27 -28.69 -27.40
C ASP A 595 -25.78 -28.80 -27.76
N ARG A 596 -24.88 -28.42 -26.83
CA ARG A 596 -23.44 -28.63 -26.97
C ARG A 596 -23.09 -30.11 -27.06
N ALA A 597 -23.64 -30.95 -26.19
CA ALA A 597 -23.39 -32.39 -26.19
C ALA A 597 -23.77 -33.02 -27.53
N HIS A 598 -24.93 -32.64 -28.07
CA HIS A 598 -25.41 -33.13 -29.37
C HIS A 598 -24.51 -32.66 -30.52
N ARG A 599 -24.22 -31.36 -30.60
CA ARG A 599 -23.41 -30.79 -31.70
C ARG A 599 -21.99 -31.35 -31.77
N LEU A 600 -21.40 -31.69 -30.63
CA LEU A 600 -20.03 -32.19 -30.56
C LEU A 600 -19.94 -33.72 -30.70
N SER A 601 -21.07 -34.43 -30.60
CA SER A 601 -21.11 -35.89 -30.71
C SER A 601 -21.46 -36.34 -32.12
N SER A 602 -20.57 -37.10 -32.72
CA SER A 602 -20.74 -37.68 -34.06
C SER A 602 -21.75 -38.84 -34.11
N SER A 603 -22.05 -39.47 -32.97
CA SER A 603 -22.98 -40.58 -32.87
C SER A 603 -23.96 -40.40 -31.70
N TRP A 604 -25.13 -41.04 -31.82
CA TRP A 604 -26.13 -41.06 -30.75
C TRP A 604 -25.63 -41.78 -29.49
N ALA A 605 -24.71 -42.74 -29.63
CA ALA A 605 -24.08 -43.42 -28.50
C ALA A 605 -23.23 -42.42 -27.69
N HIS A 606 -22.33 -41.66 -28.35
CA HIS A 606 -21.51 -40.64 -27.69
C HIS A 606 -22.36 -39.53 -27.03
N PHE A 607 -23.46 -39.15 -27.68
CA PHE A 607 -24.41 -38.20 -27.11
C PHE A 607 -25.13 -38.77 -25.87
N SER A 608 -25.52 -40.04 -25.90
CA SER A 608 -26.16 -40.71 -24.78
C SER A 608 -25.22 -40.80 -23.57
N ASP A 609 -23.97 -41.18 -23.79
CA ASP A 609 -22.94 -41.22 -22.75
C ASP A 609 -22.76 -39.85 -22.08
N GLU A 610 -22.74 -38.79 -22.89
CA GLU A 610 -22.66 -37.42 -22.40
C GLU A 610 -23.94 -36.99 -21.67
N CYS A 611 -25.12 -37.42 -22.12
CA CYS A 611 -26.37 -37.19 -21.39
C CYS A 611 -26.33 -37.83 -20.00
N ASP A 612 -25.82 -39.05 -19.87
CA ASP A 612 -25.68 -39.73 -18.58
C ASP A 612 -24.65 -39.04 -17.68
N ARG A 613 -23.56 -38.53 -18.26
CA ARG A 613 -22.62 -37.66 -17.54
C ARG A 613 -23.30 -36.37 -17.07
N LEU A 614 -24.07 -35.71 -17.93
CA LEU A 614 -24.80 -34.49 -17.59
C LEU A 614 -25.85 -34.74 -16.49
N LYS A 615 -26.57 -35.87 -16.51
CA LYS A 615 -27.47 -36.27 -15.42
C LYS A 615 -26.71 -36.31 -14.08
N LYS A 616 -25.54 -36.96 -14.04
CA LYS A 616 -24.69 -37.01 -12.83
C LYS A 616 -24.22 -35.60 -12.40
N VAL A 617 -23.82 -34.75 -13.35
CA VAL A 617 -23.40 -33.37 -13.06
C VAL A 617 -24.55 -32.55 -12.47
N PHE A 618 -25.72 -32.54 -13.12
CA PHE A 618 -26.87 -31.77 -12.66
C PHE A 618 -27.50 -32.31 -11.38
N ALA A 619 -27.42 -33.63 -11.13
CA ALA A 619 -27.79 -34.22 -9.85
C ALA A 619 -26.90 -33.70 -8.70
N ARG A 620 -25.58 -33.62 -8.91
CA ARG A 620 -24.65 -33.01 -7.93
C ARG A 620 -24.98 -31.53 -7.67
N LEU A 621 -25.42 -30.81 -8.69
CA LEU A 621 -25.87 -29.41 -8.59
C LEU A 621 -27.31 -29.26 -8.05
N LYS A 622 -27.92 -30.35 -7.56
CA LYS A 622 -29.25 -30.42 -6.96
C LYS A 622 -30.39 -30.02 -7.90
N TYR A 623 -30.23 -30.20 -9.21
CA TYR A 623 -31.36 -30.03 -10.14
C TYR A 623 -32.36 -31.17 -9.96
N PRO A 624 -33.68 -30.89 -10.00
CA PRO A 624 -34.70 -31.94 -9.91
C PRO A 624 -34.54 -32.94 -11.05
N GLU A 625 -34.48 -34.22 -10.72
CA GLU A 625 -34.26 -35.29 -11.69
C GLU A 625 -35.35 -35.31 -12.78
N ARG A 626 -36.62 -35.12 -12.38
CA ARG A 626 -37.75 -34.99 -13.29
C ARG A 626 -37.54 -33.88 -14.33
N LEU A 627 -36.99 -32.73 -13.91
CA LEU A 627 -36.70 -31.61 -14.81
C LEU A 627 -35.59 -31.94 -15.81
N VAL A 628 -34.53 -32.61 -15.36
CA VAL A 628 -33.41 -33.02 -16.22
C VAL A 628 -33.90 -34.02 -17.26
N ASN A 629 -34.55 -35.09 -16.83
CA ASN A 629 -35.07 -36.14 -17.70
C ASN A 629 -36.13 -35.61 -18.68
N SER A 630 -37.08 -34.77 -18.21
CA SER A 630 -38.07 -34.17 -19.10
C SER A 630 -37.43 -33.29 -20.17
N THR A 631 -36.36 -32.55 -19.82
CA THR A 631 -35.67 -31.66 -20.77
C THR A 631 -34.91 -32.46 -21.82
N ILE A 632 -34.23 -33.55 -21.42
CA ILE A 632 -33.56 -34.48 -22.34
C ILE A 632 -34.58 -35.10 -23.30
N ASN A 633 -35.69 -35.63 -22.78
CA ASN A 633 -36.73 -36.25 -23.60
C ASN A 633 -37.36 -35.24 -24.58
N THR A 634 -37.65 -34.02 -24.12
CA THR A 634 -38.15 -32.96 -25.00
C THR A 634 -37.14 -32.61 -26.09
N PHE A 635 -35.84 -32.56 -25.76
CA PHE A 635 -34.79 -32.30 -26.72
C PHE A 635 -34.70 -33.41 -27.78
N LEU A 636 -34.71 -34.68 -27.36
CA LEU A 636 -34.72 -35.84 -28.27
C LEU A 636 -35.92 -35.80 -29.22
N GLN A 637 -37.13 -35.61 -28.69
CA GLN A 637 -38.35 -35.51 -29.48
C GLN A 637 -38.28 -34.37 -30.51
N SER A 638 -37.75 -33.21 -30.12
CA SER A 638 -37.60 -32.07 -31.04
C SER A 638 -36.62 -32.30 -32.20
N ARG A 639 -35.65 -33.20 -32.01
CA ARG A 639 -34.65 -33.55 -33.04
C ARG A 639 -35.10 -34.71 -33.93
N ILE A 640 -35.88 -35.64 -33.39
CA ILE A 640 -36.45 -36.77 -34.14
C ILE A 640 -37.60 -36.31 -35.05
N VAL A 641 -38.46 -35.40 -34.59
CA VAL A 641 -39.67 -34.99 -35.32
C VAL A 641 -39.39 -33.96 -36.44
N GLY A 642 -38.14 -33.50 -36.61
CA GLY A 642 -37.77 -32.63 -37.73
C GLY A 642 -38.62 -31.36 -37.81
N THR A 643 -38.42 -30.41 -36.89
CA THR A 643 -39.19 -29.15 -36.91
C THR A 643 -38.90 -28.37 -38.21
N GLN A 644 -39.89 -28.27 -39.11
CA GLN A 644 -39.80 -27.35 -40.25
C GLN A 644 -39.68 -25.90 -39.73
N PRO A 645 -38.80 -25.08 -40.33
CA PRO A 645 -38.68 -23.68 -39.94
C PRO A 645 -39.95 -22.93 -40.39
N THR A 646 -40.77 -22.49 -39.45
CA THR A 646 -41.87 -21.55 -39.74
C THR A 646 -41.23 -20.20 -40.07
N GLN A 647 -40.86 -20.01 -41.34
CA GLN A 647 -40.41 -18.74 -41.88
C GLN A 647 -41.63 -17.82 -42.05
N THR A 648 -41.89 -17.00 -41.05
CA THR A 648 -42.45 -15.67 -41.30
C THR A 648 -41.35 -14.67 -40.99
N PRO A 649 -40.95 -13.80 -41.94
CA PRO A 649 -40.04 -12.70 -41.64
C PRO A 649 -40.77 -11.75 -40.70
N LYS A 650 -40.53 -11.88 -39.39
CA LYS A 650 -40.94 -10.84 -38.45
C LYS A 650 -39.91 -9.72 -38.59
N GLU A 651 -40.37 -8.57 -39.09
CA GLU A 651 -39.65 -7.31 -39.04
C GLU A 651 -38.99 -7.12 -37.67
N PRO A 652 -37.83 -6.43 -37.57
CA PRO A 652 -37.11 -6.27 -36.32
C PRO A 652 -37.96 -5.46 -35.32
N ILE A 653 -38.75 -6.18 -34.52
CA ILE A 653 -39.51 -5.58 -33.42
C ILE A 653 -38.50 -4.98 -32.46
N SER A 654 -38.58 -3.67 -32.25
CA SER A 654 -37.83 -2.97 -31.21
C SER A 654 -38.05 -3.65 -29.85
N ILE A 655 -37.02 -4.33 -29.33
CA ILE A 655 -37.06 -4.97 -28.00
C ILE A 655 -36.48 -4.00 -26.97
N VAL A 656 -37.32 -3.50 -26.08
CA VAL A 656 -36.89 -2.68 -24.94
C VAL A 656 -36.56 -3.61 -23.77
N ARG A 657 -35.29 -3.67 -23.38
CA ARG A 657 -34.82 -4.48 -22.25
C ARG A 657 -34.80 -3.64 -20.97
N VAL A 658 -35.50 -4.10 -19.93
CA VAL A 658 -35.55 -3.44 -18.63
C VAL A 658 -34.79 -4.28 -17.61
N VAL A 659 -33.72 -3.73 -17.03
CA VAL A 659 -32.91 -4.44 -16.04
C VAL A 659 -33.52 -4.28 -14.65
N ILE A 660 -33.85 -5.39 -13.99
CA ILE A 660 -34.57 -5.42 -12.72
C ILE A 660 -33.85 -6.35 -11.74
N PRO A 661 -33.69 -6.02 -10.45
CA PRO A 661 -33.14 -6.95 -9.46
C PRO A 661 -34.00 -8.20 -9.32
N PHE A 662 -33.38 -9.38 -9.34
CA PHE A 662 -34.04 -10.63 -8.99
C PHE A 662 -34.30 -10.66 -7.48
N LYS A 663 -35.56 -10.81 -7.05
CA LYS A 663 -35.96 -10.94 -5.64
C LYS A 663 -36.30 -12.40 -5.31
N ASP A 664 -37.28 -12.94 -6.00
CA ASP A 664 -37.76 -14.32 -5.91
C ASP A 664 -38.49 -14.67 -7.21
N GLN A 665 -38.80 -15.96 -7.39
CA GLN A 665 -39.41 -16.42 -8.63
C GLN A 665 -40.85 -15.92 -8.81
N GLU A 666 -41.62 -15.75 -7.73
CA GLU A 666 -43.01 -15.28 -7.78
C GLU A 666 -43.06 -13.83 -8.25
N SER A 667 -42.25 -12.96 -7.65
CA SER A 667 -42.08 -11.56 -8.03
C SER A 667 -41.57 -11.44 -9.47
N ALA A 668 -40.60 -12.27 -9.87
CA ALA A 668 -40.11 -12.28 -11.25
C ALA A 668 -41.20 -12.69 -12.25
N ASN A 669 -42.05 -13.66 -11.89
CA ASN A 669 -43.18 -14.08 -12.72
C ASN A 669 -44.26 -13.00 -12.80
N TYR A 670 -44.56 -12.32 -11.69
CA TYR A 670 -45.47 -11.18 -11.65
C TYR A 670 -44.98 -10.05 -12.57
N VAL A 671 -43.72 -9.63 -12.43
CA VAL A 671 -43.11 -8.60 -13.28
C VAL A 671 -43.13 -9.00 -14.76
N LYS A 672 -42.86 -10.26 -15.09
CA LYS A 672 -42.99 -10.76 -16.48
C LYS A 672 -44.41 -10.63 -17.00
N LYS A 673 -45.42 -10.95 -16.17
CA LYS A 673 -46.83 -10.82 -16.52
C LYS A 673 -47.19 -9.35 -16.78
N GLU A 674 -46.81 -8.46 -15.87
CA GLU A 674 -47.10 -7.02 -16.00
C GLU A 674 -46.38 -6.39 -17.19
N LEU A 675 -45.11 -6.72 -17.43
CA LEU A 675 -44.40 -6.22 -18.60
C LEU A 675 -44.92 -6.81 -19.91
N LYS A 676 -45.47 -8.03 -19.89
CA LYS A 676 -46.20 -8.59 -21.05
C LYS A 676 -47.48 -7.79 -21.32
N ASN A 677 -48.24 -7.46 -20.28
CA ASN A 677 -49.43 -6.60 -20.39
C ASN A 677 -49.07 -5.21 -20.91
N LEU A 678 -47.99 -4.62 -20.39
CA LEU A 678 -47.46 -3.35 -20.86
C LEU A 678 -47.04 -3.45 -22.33
N SER A 679 -46.34 -4.52 -22.72
CA SER A 679 -45.89 -4.73 -24.10
C SER A 679 -47.06 -4.73 -25.09
N MET A 680 -48.19 -5.32 -24.70
CA MET A 680 -49.42 -5.31 -25.51
C MET A 680 -50.02 -3.89 -25.59
N LYS A 681 -50.00 -3.13 -24.50
CA LYS A 681 -50.53 -1.75 -24.45
C LYS A 681 -49.68 -0.75 -25.26
N VAL A 682 -48.35 -0.87 -25.20
CA VAL A 682 -47.43 0.06 -25.88
C VAL A 682 -46.98 -0.42 -27.27
N GLN A 683 -47.57 -1.53 -27.76
CA GLN A 683 -47.25 -2.15 -29.05
C GLN A 683 -45.73 -2.36 -29.28
N THR A 684 -44.96 -2.52 -28.20
CA THR A 684 -43.50 -2.64 -28.20
C THR A 684 -43.13 -3.78 -27.26
N THR A 685 -42.16 -4.63 -27.64
CA THR A 685 -41.79 -5.78 -26.80
C THR A 685 -40.89 -5.33 -25.65
N VAL A 686 -41.45 -5.27 -24.45
CA VAL A 686 -40.73 -4.94 -23.21
C VAL A 686 -40.34 -6.22 -22.48
N GLN A 687 -39.04 -6.48 -22.32
CA GLN A 687 -38.53 -7.69 -21.69
C GLN A 687 -37.74 -7.39 -20.41
N PRO A 688 -38.09 -8.01 -19.27
CA PRO A 688 -37.28 -7.92 -18.07
C PRO A 688 -36.00 -8.76 -18.20
N VAL A 689 -34.89 -8.17 -17.76
CA VAL A 689 -33.60 -8.82 -17.53
C VAL A 689 -33.37 -8.82 -16.02
N PHE A 690 -33.54 -9.99 -15.39
CA PHE A 690 -33.37 -10.12 -13.95
C PHE A 690 -31.89 -10.27 -13.59
N VAL A 691 -31.37 -9.36 -12.78
CA VAL A 691 -30.00 -9.40 -12.28
C VAL A 691 -29.99 -9.76 -10.81
N SER A 692 -29.30 -10.84 -10.48
CA SER A 692 -29.11 -11.23 -9.08
C SER A 692 -28.04 -10.38 -8.42
N ARG A 693 -28.23 -10.07 -7.14
CA ARG A 693 -27.17 -9.47 -6.34
C ARG A 693 -26.04 -10.47 -6.19
N LYS A 694 -24.80 -10.03 -6.43
CA LYS A 694 -23.63 -10.89 -6.20
C LYS A 694 -23.46 -11.04 -4.70
N VAL A 695 -23.07 -12.23 -4.26
CA VAL A 695 -22.74 -12.45 -2.84
C VAL A 695 -21.74 -11.42 -2.33
N GLY A 696 -20.73 -10.98 -3.10
CA GLY A 696 -19.82 -9.89 -2.68
C GLY A 696 -20.43 -8.49 -2.54
N GLN A 697 -21.68 -8.28 -2.97
CA GLN A 697 -22.45 -7.06 -2.69
C GLN A 697 -23.09 -7.10 -1.29
N ASP A 698 -23.43 -8.30 -0.80
CA ASP A 698 -23.97 -8.55 0.55
C ASP A 698 -22.84 -8.92 1.55
N LEU A 699 -21.85 -9.68 1.08
CA LEU A 699 -20.54 -10.00 1.67
C LEU A 699 -19.46 -9.02 1.18
N LYS A 700 -19.74 -7.71 1.21
CA LYS A 700 -18.61 -6.83 1.48
C LYS A 700 -18.06 -7.30 2.82
N VAL A 701 -16.74 -7.50 2.96
CA VAL A 701 -16.11 -7.41 4.28
C VAL A 701 -16.19 -5.95 4.71
N ARG A 702 -17.41 -5.49 4.95
CA ARG A 702 -17.70 -4.45 5.89
C ARG A 702 -18.16 -5.25 7.09
N GLU A 703 -17.49 -5.09 8.23
CA GLU A 703 -18.04 -5.51 9.51
C GLU A 703 -19.56 -5.29 9.49
N ILE A 704 -20.34 -6.31 9.85
CA ILE A 704 -21.73 -6.08 10.23
C ILE A 704 -21.64 -5.21 11.47
N LYS A 705 -21.66 -3.91 11.25
CA LYS A 705 -21.63 -2.89 12.29
C LYS A 705 -23.00 -2.98 12.97
N PRO A 706 -23.10 -3.55 14.18
CA PRO A 706 -24.39 -3.77 14.84
C PRO A 706 -25.07 -2.43 14.98
N GLN A 707 -26.26 -2.18 14.37
CA GLN A 707 -26.89 -0.85 14.20
C GLN A 707 -26.14 0.24 14.98
N ILE A 708 -24.99 0.66 14.43
CA ILE A 708 -24.08 1.43 15.26
C ILE A 708 -24.74 2.77 15.23
N VAL A 709 -25.37 3.13 16.35
CA VAL A 709 -25.76 4.51 16.61
C VAL A 709 -24.51 5.30 16.28
N ASN A 710 -24.53 5.97 15.13
CA ASN A 710 -23.32 6.37 14.42
C ASN A 710 -22.79 7.65 15.07
N GLN A 711 -22.31 7.47 16.30
CA GLN A 711 -21.92 8.54 17.19
C GLN A 711 -20.40 8.61 17.13
N GLN A 712 -19.97 9.33 16.10
CA GLN A 712 -18.60 9.79 15.89
C GLN A 712 -18.50 11.24 16.38
N ARG A 713 -17.27 11.66 16.72
CA ARG A 713 -16.99 13.01 17.26
C ARG A 713 -17.81 13.27 18.52
N VAL A 714 -17.71 12.37 19.50
CA VAL A 714 -18.44 12.49 20.77
C VAL A 714 -17.48 12.52 21.95
N VAL A 715 -17.92 13.21 23.00
CA VAL A 715 -17.40 13.07 24.36
C VAL A 715 -18.32 12.13 25.11
N TYR A 716 -17.73 11.16 25.82
CA TYR A 716 -18.44 10.09 26.50
C TYR A 716 -17.97 9.95 27.95
N GLN A 717 -18.83 9.38 28.77
CA GLN A 717 -18.54 8.98 30.14
C GLN A 717 -18.64 7.47 30.27
N PHE A 718 -17.81 6.88 31.13
CA PHE A 718 -17.92 5.54 31.67
C PHE A 718 -18.18 5.62 33.17
N GLN A 719 -19.07 4.78 33.66
CA GLN A 719 -19.31 4.59 35.09
C GLN A 719 -19.23 3.10 35.43
N CYS A 720 -18.45 2.75 36.45
CA CYS A 720 -18.40 1.40 36.99
C CYS A 720 -19.72 1.10 37.71
N ASP A 721 -20.21 -0.14 37.59
CA ASP A 721 -21.43 -0.61 38.22
C ASP A 721 -21.18 -1.34 39.54
N LEU A 722 -19.92 -1.61 39.86
CA LEU A 722 -19.49 -2.30 41.07
C LEU A 722 -18.87 -1.35 42.12
N CYS A 723 -18.60 -0.09 41.75
CA CYS A 723 -18.17 0.98 42.66
C CYS A 723 -18.33 2.36 42.02
N ASP A 724 -18.00 3.42 42.75
CA ASP A 724 -18.15 4.82 42.29
C ASP A 724 -17.10 5.29 41.28
N ALA A 725 -16.37 4.37 40.65
CA ALA A 725 -15.30 4.72 39.73
C ALA A 725 -15.83 5.19 38.37
N GLY A 726 -15.42 6.38 37.94
CA GLY A 726 -15.85 6.99 36.66
C GLY A 726 -14.68 7.34 35.75
N TYR A 727 -14.93 7.45 34.43
CA TYR A 727 -13.97 7.91 33.43
C TYR A 727 -14.66 8.77 32.35
N VAL A 728 -14.04 9.85 31.90
CA VAL A 728 -14.52 10.65 30.76
C VAL A 728 -13.46 10.66 29.66
N GLY A 729 -13.91 10.47 28.41
CA GLY A 729 -13.05 10.37 27.24
C GLY A 729 -13.70 10.98 25.98
N TYR A 730 -12.91 11.25 24.94
CA TYR A 730 -13.42 11.59 23.61
C TYR A 730 -13.02 10.60 22.52
N THR A 731 -13.76 10.63 21.41
CA THR A 731 -13.38 9.94 20.17
C THR A 731 -13.78 10.72 18.92
N ARG A 732 -12.88 10.75 17.93
CA ARG A 732 -13.21 11.20 16.56
C ARG A 732 -13.78 10.08 15.70
N GLY A 733 -13.42 8.84 16.01
CA GLY A 733 -13.95 7.63 15.39
C GLY A 733 -15.26 7.21 16.04
N HIS A 734 -15.71 6.00 15.77
CA HIS A 734 -16.93 5.49 16.41
C HIS A 734 -16.69 5.18 17.90
N LEU A 735 -17.68 5.49 18.75
CA LEU A 735 -17.62 5.23 20.19
C LEU A 735 -17.36 3.76 20.53
N HIS A 736 -18.04 2.81 19.89
CA HIS A 736 -17.86 1.38 20.17
C HIS A 736 -16.40 0.91 20.03
N THR A 737 -15.68 1.35 18.99
CA THR A 737 -14.27 0.97 18.76
C THR A 737 -13.38 1.52 19.87
N ARG A 738 -13.71 2.72 20.36
CA ARG A 738 -12.99 3.34 21.47
C ARG A 738 -13.23 2.61 22.78
N VAL A 739 -14.47 2.18 23.04
CA VAL A 739 -14.85 1.37 24.21
C VAL A 739 -14.14 0.02 24.20
N ASP A 740 -14.06 -0.67 23.06
CA ASP A 740 -13.34 -1.94 22.99
C ASP A 740 -11.83 -1.76 23.26
N GLY A 741 -11.26 -0.63 22.83
CA GLY A 741 -9.91 -0.22 23.21
C GLY A 741 -9.69 -0.11 24.73
N HIS A 742 -10.74 0.16 25.50
CA HIS A 742 -10.67 0.20 26.96
C HIS A 742 -10.59 -1.19 27.62
N LYS A 743 -10.80 -2.29 26.89
CA LYS A 743 -10.58 -3.68 27.37
C LYS A 743 -9.11 -4.12 27.34
N ARG A 744 -8.19 -3.26 26.90
CA ARG A 744 -6.76 -3.57 26.87
C ARG A 744 -6.09 -3.25 28.20
N LYS A 745 -5.08 -4.04 28.59
CA LYS A 745 -4.32 -3.91 29.84
C LYS A 745 -3.75 -2.50 30.14
N ALA A 746 -3.56 -1.67 29.12
CA ALA A 746 -3.06 -0.30 29.26
C ALA A 746 -4.13 0.74 29.65
N SER A 747 -5.42 0.40 29.59
CA SER A 747 -6.54 1.30 29.90
C SER A 747 -6.73 1.46 31.41
N SER A 748 -7.03 2.68 31.87
CA SER A 748 -7.38 2.93 33.28
C SER A 748 -8.63 2.14 33.69
N ILE A 749 -9.62 2.01 32.80
CA ILE A 749 -10.83 1.22 33.03
C ILE A 749 -10.50 -0.28 33.17
N TYR A 750 -9.60 -0.81 32.33
CA TYR A 750 -9.19 -2.23 32.44
C TYR A 750 -8.46 -2.48 33.75
N LYS A 751 -7.49 -1.63 34.09
CA LYS A 751 -6.72 -1.74 35.34
C LYS A 751 -7.64 -1.69 36.54
N HIS A 752 -8.59 -0.77 36.55
CA HIS A 752 -9.60 -0.67 37.59
C HIS A 752 -10.37 -1.98 37.81
N TYR A 753 -10.94 -2.57 36.75
CA TYR A 753 -11.65 -3.85 36.88
C TYR A 753 -10.74 -4.99 37.34
N HIS A 754 -9.52 -5.10 36.80
CA HIS A 754 -8.62 -6.19 37.17
C HIS A 754 -8.08 -6.05 38.60
N GLU A 755 -7.85 -4.83 39.09
CA GLU A 755 -7.31 -4.57 40.43
C GLU A 755 -8.38 -4.60 41.53
N ARG A 756 -9.63 -4.22 41.22
CA ARG A 756 -10.71 -4.08 42.21
C ARG A 756 -11.86 -5.08 42.07
N HIS A 757 -12.04 -5.70 40.90
CA HIS A 757 -13.23 -6.49 40.55
C HIS A 757 -12.92 -7.78 39.76
N SER A 758 -11.64 -8.20 39.71
CA SER A 758 -11.11 -9.44 39.11
C SER A 758 -11.22 -9.60 37.58
N GLU A 759 -12.34 -9.28 36.93
CA GLU A 759 -12.51 -9.44 35.48
C GLU A 759 -13.33 -8.30 34.83
N VAL A 760 -13.06 -8.01 33.54
CA VAL A 760 -13.78 -6.98 32.78
C VAL A 760 -15.06 -7.56 32.18
N PRO A 761 -16.23 -6.92 32.38
CA PRO A 761 -17.50 -7.40 31.82
C PRO A 761 -17.46 -7.56 30.29
N LYS A 762 -18.07 -8.64 29.79
CA LYS A 762 -18.16 -8.91 28.34
C LYS A 762 -18.94 -7.82 27.58
N ASP A 763 -19.97 -7.24 28.21
CA ASP A 763 -20.82 -6.18 27.63
C ASP A 763 -20.50 -4.78 28.22
N LEU A 764 -19.24 -4.38 28.12
CA LEU A 764 -18.73 -3.13 28.67
C LEU A 764 -19.39 -1.87 28.04
N LEU A 765 -19.98 -1.99 26.84
CA LEU A 765 -20.54 -0.86 26.09
C LEU A 765 -21.75 -0.21 26.79
N LYS A 766 -22.57 -0.98 27.51
CA LYS A 766 -23.73 -0.45 28.25
C LYS A 766 -23.36 0.49 29.40
N ARG A 767 -22.09 0.52 29.79
CA ARG A 767 -21.57 1.38 30.88
C ARG A 767 -21.06 2.73 30.39
N PHE A 768 -21.20 2.98 29.08
CA PHE A 768 -20.80 4.23 28.45
C PHE A 768 -22.02 5.03 28.01
N SER A 769 -22.04 6.32 28.36
CA SER A 769 -23.05 7.28 27.91
C SER A 769 -22.38 8.41 27.12
N ILE A 770 -23.10 8.99 26.17
CA ILE A 770 -22.62 10.15 25.40
C ILE A 770 -23.01 11.41 26.15
N LEU A 771 -22.02 12.22 26.50
CA LEU A 771 -22.23 13.52 27.12
C LEU A 771 -22.52 14.60 26.06
N LYS A 772 -21.81 14.56 24.92
CA LYS A 772 -22.01 15.53 23.84
C LYS A 772 -21.51 15.05 22.48
N LYS A 773 -22.23 15.45 21.42
CA LYS A 773 -21.78 15.34 20.03
C LYS A 773 -21.15 16.65 19.57
N CYS A 774 -19.99 16.55 18.94
CA CYS A 774 -19.13 17.67 18.59
C CYS A 774 -18.90 17.75 17.08
N SER A 775 -18.68 18.96 16.60
CA SER A 775 -18.49 19.25 15.18
C SER A 775 -17.09 18.86 14.67
N ASN A 776 -16.05 19.03 15.47
CA ASN A 776 -14.65 18.81 15.08
C ASN A 776 -13.75 18.34 16.27
N LYS A 777 -12.46 18.09 16.02
CA LYS A 777 -11.53 17.57 17.05
C LYS A 777 -11.33 18.56 18.20
N PHE A 778 -11.20 19.84 17.88
CA PHE A 778 -10.97 20.88 18.87
C PHE A 778 -12.18 21.01 19.81
N ASP A 779 -13.38 20.98 19.23
CA ASP A 779 -14.65 20.93 19.95
C ASP A 779 -14.75 19.70 20.88
N CYS A 780 -14.34 18.51 20.41
CA CYS A 780 -14.30 17.31 21.28
C CYS A 780 -13.35 17.50 22.49
N LEU A 781 -12.16 18.05 22.25
CA LEU A 781 -11.14 18.22 23.29
C LEU A 781 -11.54 19.26 24.34
N VAL A 782 -12.19 20.36 23.91
CA VAL A 782 -12.70 21.40 24.82
C VAL A 782 -13.82 20.83 25.69
N ASN A 783 -14.80 20.14 25.09
CA ASN A 783 -15.91 19.59 25.87
C ASN A 783 -15.46 18.43 26.78
N GLU A 784 -14.51 17.59 26.36
CA GLU A 784 -13.94 16.54 27.23
C GLU A 784 -13.22 17.13 28.44
N MET A 785 -12.46 18.22 28.27
CA MET A 785 -11.85 18.94 29.38
C MET A 785 -12.91 19.48 30.35
N LEU A 786 -13.97 20.12 29.83
CA LEU A 786 -15.06 20.65 30.67
C LEU A 786 -15.75 19.53 31.46
N PHE A 787 -16.10 18.42 30.81
CA PHE A 787 -16.76 17.30 31.48
C PHE A 787 -15.88 16.56 32.48
N ILE A 788 -14.55 16.44 32.26
CA ILE A 788 -13.64 15.92 33.28
C ILE A 788 -13.60 16.84 34.49
N ARG A 789 -13.57 18.16 34.28
CA ARG A 789 -13.53 19.14 35.38
C ARG A 789 -14.82 19.15 36.19
N ASP A 790 -15.96 19.05 35.51
CA ASP A 790 -17.29 19.15 36.12
C ASP A 790 -17.69 17.85 36.82
N LEU A 791 -17.44 16.68 36.20
CA LEU A 791 -17.83 15.37 36.75
C LEU A 791 -16.77 14.74 37.66
N LYS A 792 -15.53 15.25 37.65
CA LYS A 792 -14.38 14.76 38.44
C LYS A 792 -14.26 13.23 38.51
N PRO A 793 -14.22 12.52 37.37
CA PRO A 793 -14.17 11.07 37.33
C PRO A 793 -12.85 10.53 37.93
N THR A 794 -12.97 9.56 38.83
CA THR A 794 -11.84 9.05 39.63
C THR A 794 -10.76 8.30 38.82
N LEU A 795 -11.08 7.79 37.63
CA LEU A 795 -10.16 7.01 36.79
C LEU A 795 -9.40 7.86 35.74
N ASN A 796 -9.70 9.15 35.61
CA ASN A 796 -8.94 10.05 34.75
C ASN A 796 -7.67 10.49 35.47
N VAL A 797 -6.51 10.12 34.92
CA VAL A 797 -5.19 10.52 35.46
C VAL A 797 -4.86 11.98 35.09
N GLN A 798 -5.56 12.54 34.09
CA GLN A 798 -5.39 13.91 33.61
C GLN A 798 -6.60 14.76 34.03
N SER A 799 -6.34 15.95 34.56
CA SER A 799 -7.39 16.93 34.91
C SER A 799 -7.90 17.73 33.71
N ASP A 800 -7.18 17.68 32.58
CA ASP A 800 -7.54 18.30 31.30
C ASP A 800 -7.19 17.38 30.11
N SER A 801 -7.91 17.52 28.99
CA SER A 801 -7.63 16.77 27.75
C SER A 801 -6.93 17.58 26.67
N ILE A 802 -6.98 18.91 26.81
CA ILE A 802 -6.08 19.84 26.14
C ILE A 802 -5.05 20.17 27.19
N ARG A 803 -3.76 19.90 26.97
CA ARG A 803 -2.71 20.49 27.82
C ARG A 803 -2.97 21.99 27.90
N ALA A 804 -3.43 22.51 29.04
CA ALA A 804 -3.75 23.91 29.26
C ALA A 804 -2.49 24.81 29.14
N LYS A 805 -2.01 25.00 27.91
CA LYS A 805 -0.94 25.96 27.55
C LYS A 805 -1.26 26.75 26.28
N VAL A 806 -2.48 26.64 25.75
CA VAL A 806 -2.91 27.40 24.57
C VAL A 806 -4.05 28.38 24.88
N PHE A 807 -4.62 28.34 26.09
CA PHE A 807 -5.56 29.34 26.60
C PHE A 807 -5.19 29.78 28.03
N VAL A 808 -3.91 30.12 28.21
CA VAL A 808 -3.41 31.09 29.19
C VAL A 808 -2.46 32.03 28.46
#